data_AF-A0AAJ4B2Q6-F1
#
_entry.id   AF-A0AAJ4B2Q6-F1
#
_cell.length_a   1.000
_cell.length_b   1.000
_cell.length_c   1.000
_cell.angle_alpha   90.00
_cell.angle_beta   90.00
_cell.angle_gamma   90.00
#
_symmetry.space_group_name_H-M   'P 1'
#
loop_
_entity.id
_entity.type
_entity.pdbx_description
1 polymer ?
#
loop_
_entity_poly.entity_id
_entity_poly.type
_entity_poly.pdbx_seq_one_letter_code
_entity_poly.pdbx_strand_id
1 'polypeptide(L)'
;MNVEFVLAKVDPWGNPTNGIVRHGEATGYGNYDAPNDAARAAKDAEISGDAWDNYRYMNIYIMNDLDGDGATNNSGVAWYPTTSMSDTGLARVVYNGAYLGTNTDENFRSILTHEFGHWLNLPHVFDGAQCNTDNEIFCSHTGDRVCDTPQMSSNSMASNAENCLGQATNTENFMHYTDNYAMFTQQQAQRMYGALNHPARSTLWTDDNLISVGLSAYTSSFPHNWDGSGVDAPPEGTVLMELPGLSALKGEINTYTIDLPVGTEVMAVYLDGFSEDPDLYLRHGQAPSYDGTTWTYDLHSFSSAGTPEFIGLVGPKTTGTYHITIDAFSDYTNARLIVVAMDDPTLCNGCERVTAIDESGLTAVKGSAAKHYSFTVPNDATRVLVEIPGGYGSTLQGGPDPDLYVSRDIIPTTSVADCKPFAAPGLREVCEFTGADLGGTYNIMIDAFLDYSDVSLKAVYDRPVSNNQLPTASINGPYSATLGSPISFTSNGSADVDGTIVSYSWDLGDGTFSSDANPVHTYATADTFNVTLTVTDDLGGIGTSNTSAVITNSGLQELKNGVAKTGLSANTGDLAKFFINIPAGVTNLVIKVSGGTGDADLYTQLGAEPTDSSYVCRPYVGGNSETCTQAAPTEGMWYVSLKAYNTFADVTLLATFDAGAENVAPTANANGAYVGSVGQSINFSSQGSSDSDGSIASYEWNFGDGSVSTLANPSHAYSVARNYTVMLTVTDDGGLTHTSTTTASVTASQNVAPVAQANGPYSGEVGSAISFSSQGSTDSDGSIVSYSWDFGDGTSSSQANPSHTYESAGDFIVTLTVTDNLGATSSSVAAVAVSSVPVNGLVNACLTQAEEDYIAVQSTTAVCVTAGSDKYFYFYADGLTQTSIRTQHGSGDVALYYSHSGWPSSSSYTQVSNTSGNTETITVNGLATGWHYIMVGGNHSGVTLRVDMQ
;
A
#
# COMPACT_ATOMS: atom_id res chain seq x y z
N MET A 1 -10.79 22.95 -12.93
CA MET A 1 -10.80 22.20 -14.20
C MET A 1 -11.91 22.76 -15.09
N ASN A 2 -11.72 22.87 -16.41
CA ASN A 2 -12.75 23.34 -17.34
C ASN A 2 -12.80 22.40 -18.56
N VAL A 3 -13.59 21.33 -18.46
CA VAL A 3 -13.77 20.34 -19.55
C VAL A 3 -15.04 20.67 -20.31
N GLU A 4 -14.94 20.77 -21.63
CA GLU A 4 -16.09 20.96 -22.52
C GLU A 4 -16.23 19.74 -23.44
N PHE A 5 -17.40 19.10 -23.42
CA PHE A 5 -17.73 17.99 -24.31
C PHE A 5 -18.49 18.52 -25.52
N VAL A 6 -17.95 18.30 -26.72
CA VAL A 6 -18.51 18.83 -27.97
C VAL A 6 -18.73 17.69 -28.96
N LEU A 7 -19.94 17.61 -29.53
CA LEU A 7 -20.22 16.67 -30.61
C LEU A 7 -19.33 16.94 -31.82
N ALA A 8 -18.62 15.91 -32.29
CA ALA A 8 -17.75 15.97 -33.45
C ALA A 8 -18.46 16.52 -34.71
N LYS A 9 -17.68 17.18 -35.57
CA LYS A 9 -18.16 17.74 -36.85
C LYS A 9 -17.63 17.00 -38.05
N VAL A 10 -16.59 16.19 -37.86
CA VAL A 10 -16.00 15.33 -38.89
C VAL A 10 -15.91 13.90 -38.34
N ASP A 11 -16.38 12.93 -39.14
CA ASP A 11 -16.33 11.50 -38.82
C ASP A 11 -14.95 10.89 -39.12
N PRO A 12 -14.67 9.63 -38.71
CA PRO A 12 -13.35 9.01 -38.93
C PRO A 12 -12.92 8.88 -40.39
N TRP A 13 -13.84 9.03 -41.34
CA TRP A 13 -13.57 8.96 -42.78
C TRP A 13 -13.44 10.33 -43.42
N GLY A 14 -13.46 11.41 -42.63
CA GLY A 14 -13.29 12.79 -43.09
C GLY A 14 -14.58 13.45 -43.60
N ASN A 15 -15.75 12.85 -43.40
CA ASN A 15 -17.02 13.44 -43.84
C ASN A 15 -17.66 14.31 -42.75
N PRO A 16 -18.45 15.32 -43.13
CA PRO A 16 -19.23 16.09 -42.16
C PRO A 16 -20.21 15.22 -41.38
N THR A 17 -20.25 15.38 -40.07
CA THR A 17 -21.17 14.69 -39.15
C THR A 17 -21.76 15.67 -38.13
N ASN A 18 -22.86 15.29 -37.51
CA ASN A 18 -23.39 15.96 -36.32
C ASN A 18 -22.93 15.30 -35.01
N GLY A 19 -22.05 14.29 -35.09
CA GLY A 19 -21.54 13.53 -33.95
C GLY A 19 -22.50 12.47 -33.41
N ILE A 20 -23.60 12.18 -34.12
CA ILE A 20 -24.59 11.18 -33.70
C ILE A 20 -24.75 10.14 -34.80
N VAL A 21 -24.42 8.89 -34.48
CA VAL A 21 -24.63 7.74 -35.35
C VAL A 21 -25.85 6.96 -34.89
N ARG A 22 -26.63 6.42 -35.83
CA ARG A 22 -27.82 5.62 -35.54
C ARG A 22 -27.65 4.23 -36.13
N HIS A 23 -27.62 3.22 -35.26
CA HIS A 23 -27.54 1.82 -35.62
C HIS A 23 -28.92 1.17 -35.53
N GLY A 24 -29.03 -0.08 -36.00
CA GLY A 24 -30.16 -0.94 -35.63
C GLY A 24 -30.19 -1.17 -34.12
N GLU A 25 -31.31 -1.68 -33.60
CA GLU A 25 -31.43 -1.99 -32.18
C GLU A 25 -30.34 -2.99 -31.75
N ALA A 26 -29.57 -2.62 -30.73
CA ALA A 26 -28.49 -3.39 -30.12
C ALA A 26 -28.61 -3.30 -28.60
N THR A 27 -28.08 -4.30 -27.90
CA THR A 27 -28.15 -4.43 -26.43
C THR A 27 -26.84 -4.96 -25.87
N GLY A 28 -26.59 -4.74 -24.58
CA GLY A 28 -25.53 -5.42 -23.85
C GLY A 28 -24.13 -4.85 -24.01
N TYR A 29 -23.95 -3.60 -24.45
CA TYR A 29 -22.60 -2.99 -24.41
C TYR A 29 -22.23 -2.53 -23.00
N GLY A 30 -23.17 -2.50 -22.05
CA GLY A 30 -22.92 -2.23 -20.64
C GLY A 30 -22.47 -3.45 -19.83
N ASN A 31 -22.64 -4.65 -20.39
CA ASN A 31 -22.47 -5.89 -19.64
C ASN A 31 -20.99 -6.16 -19.31
N TYR A 32 -20.66 -6.09 -18.02
CA TYR A 32 -19.33 -6.42 -17.50
C TYR A 32 -19.13 -7.94 -17.31
N ASP A 33 -20.23 -8.70 -17.13
CA ASP A 33 -20.25 -10.12 -16.74
C ASP A 33 -20.81 -11.01 -17.86
N ALA A 34 -20.00 -11.21 -18.90
CA ALA A 34 -20.31 -12.21 -19.90
C ALA A 34 -20.24 -13.63 -19.28
N PRO A 35 -21.17 -14.55 -19.62
CA PRO A 35 -21.22 -15.89 -19.03
C PRO A 35 -20.05 -16.80 -19.45
N ASN A 36 -19.22 -16.37 -20.41
CA ASN A 36 -17.97 -16.99 -20.82
C ASN A 36 -17.18 -16.08 -21.79
N ASP A 37 -15.90 -16.38 -21.99
CA ASP A 37 -14.97 -15.62 -22.84
C ASP A 37 -15.42 -15.50 -24.30
N ALA A 38 -16.10 -16.52 -24.84
CA ALA A 38 -16.57 -16.49 -26.22
C ALA A 38 -17.71 -15.49 -26.42
N ALA A 39 -18.62 -15.39 -25.45
CA ALA A 39 -19.67 -14.38 -25.44
C ALA A 39 -19.10 -12.97 -25.26
N ARG A 40 -18.08 -12.81 -24.40
CA ARG A 40 -17.35 -11.53 -24.23
C ARG A 40 -16.69 -11.09 -25.53
N ALA A 41 -15.90 -11.96 -26.15
CA ALA A 41 -15.17 -11.67 -27.38
C ALA A 41 -16.11 -11.33 -28.56
N ALA A 42 -17.27 -12.00 -28.66
CA ALA A 42 -18.27 -11.66 -29.66
C ALA A 42 -18.82 -10.25 -29.45
N LYS A 43 -19.03 -9.84 -28.19
CA LYS A 43 -19.54 -8.52 -27.87
C LYS A 43 -18.50 -7.43 -28.05
N ASP A 44 -17.26 -7.69 -27.67
CA ASP A 44 -16.12 -6.80 -27.92
C ASP A 44 -15.92 -6.54 -29.42
N ALA A 45 -16.16 -7.53 -30.27
CA ALA A 45 -16.13 -7.37 -31.73
C ALA A 45 -17.25 -6.46 -32.27
N GLU A 46 -18.46 -6.52 -31.69
CA GLU A 46 -19.55 -5.60 -32.02
C GLU A 46 -19.22 -4.17 -31.58
N ILE A 47 -18.76 -4.00 -30.33
CA ILE A 47 -18.40 -2.71 -29.74
C ILE A 47 -17.29 -2.03 -30.55
N SER A 48 -16.18 -2.74 -30.79
CA SER A 48 -15.04 -2.22 -31.56
C SER A 48 -15.39 -1.94 -33.01
N GLY A 49 -16.34 -2.68 -33.60
CA GLY A 49 -16.85 -2.44 -34.95
C GLY A 49 -17.67 -1.15 -35.08
N ASP A 50 -18.40 -0.77 -34.02
CA ASP A 50 -19.19 0.46 -33.98
C ASP A 50 -18.40 1.67 -33.46
N ALA A 51 -17.31 1.45 -32.73
CA ALA A 51 -16.51 2.50 -32.12
C ALA A 51 -15.82 3.40 -33.16
N TRP A 52 -15.83 4.70 -32.89
CA TRP A 52 -14.86 5.62 -33.49
C TRP A 52 -13.53 5.55 -32.73
N ASP A 53 -12.45 5.99 -33.35
CA ASP A 53 -11.10 5.95 -32.76
C ASP A 53 -11.08 6.59 -31.36
N ASN A 54 -10.82 5.79 -30.33
CA ASN A 54 -10.82 6.20 -28.92
C ASN A 54 -9.73 7.24 -28.58
N TYR A 55 -8.76 7.45 -29.47
CA TYR A 55 -7.75 8.50 -29.33
C TYR A 55 -8.19 9.84 -29.94
N ARG A 56 -9.32 9.87 -30.64
CA ARG A 56 -9.90 11.07 -31.28
C ARG A 56 -11.32 11.38 -30.82
N TYR A 57 -12.06 10.37 -30.38
CA TYR A 57 -13.46 10.48 -30.01
C TYR A 57 -13.72 9.80 -28.67
N MET A 58 -14.59 10.40 -27.85
CA MET A 58 -15.21 9.71 -26.73
C MET A 58 -16.47 9.00 -27.24
N ASN A 59 -16.48 7.67 -27.19
CA ASN A 59 -17.63 6.88 -27.63
C ASN A 59 -18.69 6.79 -26.52
N ILE A 60 -19.91 7.24 -26.83
CA ILE A 60 -21.07 7.19 -25.95
C ILE A 60 -22.18 6.43 -26.65
N TYR A 61 -22.66 5.36 -26.01
CA TYR A 61 -23.76 4.54 -26.52
C TYR A 61 -25.03 4.80 -25.71
N ILE A 62 -26.16 4.88 -26.40
CA ILE A 62 -27.48 4.98 -25.78
C ILE A 62 -28.30 3.80 -26.29
N MET A 63 -28.69 2.90 -25.38
CA MET A 63 -29.43 1.67 -25.72
C MET A 63 -30.53 1.36 -24.73
N ASN A 64 -31.60 0.72 -25.19
CA ASN A 64 -32.78 0.48 -24.37
C ASN A 64 -32.58 -0.63 -23.32
N ASP A 65 -31.60 -1.49 -23.55
CA ASP A 65 -31.22 -2.60 -22.67
C ASP A 65 -29.69 -2.63 -22.59
N LEU A 66 -29.18 -2.04 -21.52
CA LEU A 66 -27.78 -1.74 -21.30
C LEU A 66 -26.94 -3.02 -21.16
N ASP A 67 -27.44 -3.99 -20.38
CA ASP A 67 -26.74 -5.25 -20.06
C ASP A 67 -27.17 -6.44 -20.95
N GLY A 68 -28.25 -6.27 -21.73
CA GLY A 68 -28.81 -7.36 -22.53
C GLY A 68 -29.65 -8.34 -21.71
N ASP A 69 -30.10 -7.92 -20.52
CA ASP A 69 -30.88 -8.71 -19.57
C ASP A 69 -32.37 -8.34 -19.55
N GLY A 70 -32.75 -7.32 -20.32
CA GLY A 70 -34.11 -6.78 -20.40
C GLY A 70 -34.44 -5.77 -19.30
N ALA A 71 -33.49 -5.38 -18.46
CA ALA A 71 -33.71 -4.37 -17.43
C ALA A 71 -33.71 -2.96 -18.01
N THR A 72 -34.71 -2.17 -17.61
CA THR A 72 -34.82 -0.73 -17.95
C THR A 72 -34.47 0.18 -16.76
N ASN A 73 -33.96 -0.45 -15.71
CA ASN A 73 -33.52 -0.01 -14.39
C ASN A 73 -32.37 0.97 -14.25
N ASN A 74 -31.33 0.62 -14.98
CA ASN A 74 -29.97 1.04 -14.71
C ASN A 74 -29.74 2.35 -15.47
N SER A 75 -29.06 3.32 -14.85
CA SER A 75 -28.81 4.62 -15.46
C SER A 75 -27.76 4.55 -16.57
N GLY A 76 -26.61 3.96 -16.27
CA GLY A 76 -25.45 3.93 -17.12
C GLY A 76 -24.31 3.09 -16.54
N VAL A 77 -23.22 3.01 -17.30
CA VAL A 77 -21.93 2.45 -16.89
C VAL A 77 -20.83 3.09 -17.74
N ALA A 78 -19.64 3.24 -17.16
CA ALA A 78 -18.46 3.73 -17.86
C ALA A 78 -17.23 2.87 -17.56
N TRP A 79 -16.27 2.89 -18.48
CA TRP A 79 -14.99 2.23 -18.31
C TRP A 79 -13.87 3.21 -17.95
N TYR A 80 -13.07 2.79 -16.98
CA TYR A 80 -11.87 3.48 -16.51
C TYR A 80 -10.83 3.67 -17.64
N PRO A 81 -9.93 4.67 -17.53
CA PRO A 81 -8.96 5.01 -18.57
C PRO A 81 -7.82 3.97 -18.67
N THR A 82 -7.99 2.93 -19.48
CA THR A 82 -6.93 1.96 -19.77
C THR A 82 -6.49 2.04 -21.24
N THR A 83 -5.19 1.91 -21.50
CA THR A 83 -4.65 1.93 -22.87
C THR A 83 -5.11 0.73 -23.68
N SER A 84 -5.20 -0.45 -23.05
CA SER A 84 -5.68 -1.68 -23.68
C SER A 84 -7.09 -1.55 -24.26
N MET A 85 -8.00 -0.88 -23.55
CA MET A 85 -9.36 -0.64 -24.05
C MET A 85 -9.41 0.44 -25.12
N SER A 86 -8.57 1.47 -25.04
CA SER A 86 -8.46 2.46 -26.13
C SER A 86 -7.93 1.81 -27.41
N ASP A 87 -6.86 1.02 -27.31
CA ASP A 87 -6.22 0.31 -28.44
C ASP A 87 -7.17 -0.65 -29.16
N THR A 88 -8.06 -1.28 -28.41
CA THR A 88 -9.01 -2.28 -28.93
C THR A 88 -10.37 -1.71 -29.30
N GLY A 89 -10.60 -0.40 -29.13
CA GLY A 89 -11.89 0.21 -29.44
C GLY A 89 -12.99 -0.07 -28.41
N LEU A 90 -12.64 -0.51 -27.20
CA LEU A 90 -13.59 -0.92 -26.16
C LEU A 90 -13.88 0.16 -25.10
N ALA A 91 -13.06 1.21 -25.01
CA ALA A 91 -13.31 2.31 -24.07
C ALA A 91 -14.61 3.06 -24.42
N ARG A 92 -15.53 3.21 -23.45
CA ARG A 92 -16.87 3.75 -23.70
C ARG A 92 -17.60 4.21 -22.44
N VAL A 93 -18.68 4.96 -22.67
CA VAL A 93 -19.78 5.18 -21.72
C VAL A 93 -21.06 4.64 -22.35
N VAL A 94 -21.89 3.97 -21.56
CA VAL A 94 -23.18 3.41 -22.02
C VAL A 94 -24.27 3.92 -21.12
N TYR A 95 -25.34 4.49 -21.69
CA TYR A 95 -26.54 4.89 -20.97
C TYR A 95 -27.73 4.06 -21.39
N ASN A 96 -28.64 3.82 -20.44
CA ASN A 96 -29.91 3.19 -20.72
C ASN A 96 -30.91 4.21 -21.27
N GLY A 97 -31.25 4.09 -22.54
CA GLY A 97 -32.22 4.94 -23.23
C GLY A 97 -33.63 4.87 -22.65
N ALA A 98 -34.04 3.72 -22.09
CA ALA A 98 -35.34 3.58 -21.42
C ALA A 98 -35.39 4.39 -20.13
N TYR A 99 -34.27 4.39 -19.39
CA TYR A 99 -34.09 5.16 -18.17
C TYR A 99 -34.02 6.67 -18.45
N LEU A 100 -33.26 7.08 -19.49
CA LEU A 100 -33.19 8.47 -19.97
C LEU A 100 -34.56 9.02 -20.38
N GLY A 101 -35.35 8.22 -21.09
CA GLY A 101 -36.71 8.55 -21.48
C GLY A 101 -36.83 9.90 -22.20
N THR A 102 -37.78 10.73 -21.75
CA THR A 102 -37.93 12.13 -22.21
C THR A 102 -37.48 13.15 -21.16
N ASN A 103 -36.72 12.70 -20.15
CA ASN A 103 -36.40 13.52 -18.99
C ASN A 103 -35.41 14.62 -19.36
N THR A 104 -35.74 15.86 -18.98
CA THR A 104 -34.94 17.07 -19.23
C THR A 104 -34.64 17.84 -17.95
N ASP A 105 -35.00 17.26 -16.80
CA ASP A 105 -34.79 17.82 -15.47
C ASP A 105 -33.30 18.08 -15.20
N GLU A 106 -33.00 19.16 -14.49
CA GLU A 106 -31.63 19.58 -14.20
C GLU A 106 -30.92 18.61 -13.26
N ASN A 107 -31.63 18.07 -12.26
CA ASN A 107 -31.09 17.00 -11.40
C ASN A 107 -30.96 15.69 -12.16
N PHE A 108 -31.74 15.44 -13.22
CA PHE A 108 -31.58 14.24 -14.02
C PHE A 108 -30.28 14.24 -14.86
N ARG A 109 -29.71 15.41 -15.16
CA ARG A 109 -28.42 15.52 -15.88
C ARG A 109 -27.23 15.07 -15.05
N SER A 110 -27.37 15.02 -13.72
CA SER A 110 -26.29 14.54 -12.85
C SER A 110 -25.94 13.08 -13.12
N ILE A 111 -26.89 12.28 -13.59
CA ILE A 111 -26.70 10.88 -13.98
C ILE A 111 -25.75 10.78 -15.17
N LEU A 112 -25.85 11.73 -16.11
CA LEU A 112 -24.88 11.82 -17.20
C LEU A 112 -23.50 12.23 -16.66
N THR A 113 -23.48 13.10 -15.65
CA THR A 113 -22.23 13.60 -15.05
C THR A 113 -21.51 12.51 -14.22
N HIS A 114 -22.25 11.63 -13.55
CA HIS A 114 -21.75 10.51 -12.76
C HIS A 114 -20.89 9.56 -13.59
N GLU A 115 -21.42 9.04 -14.70
CA GLU A 115 -20.67 8.12 -15.58
C GLU A 115 -19.47 8.80 -16.23
N PHE A 116 -19.53 10.12 -16.43
CA PHE A 116 -18.37 10.87 -16.92
C PHE A 116 -17.27 10.97 -15.87
N GLY A 117 -17.64 11.02 -14.58
CA GLY A 117 -16.70 10.91 -13.47
C GLY A 117 -15.96 9.57 -13.50
N HIS A 118 -16.67 8.45 -13.62
CA HIS A 118 -16.06 7.12 -13.79
C HIS A 118 -15.17 7.02 -15.03
N TRP A 119 -15.67 7.51 -16.17
CA TRP A 119 -14.85 7.61 -17.37
C TRP A 119 -13.58 8.38 -17.00
N LEU A 120 -13.65 9.55 -16.37
CA LEU A 120 -12.51 10.35 -15.91
C LEU A 120 -11.82 9.84 -14.63
N ASN A 121 -11.88 8.55 -14.34
CA ASN A 121 -11.15 7.89 -13.25
C ASN A 121 -11.62 8.20 -11.83
N LEU A 122 -12.88 8.58 -11.61
CA LEU A 122 -13.43 8.71 -10.27
C LEU A 122 -14.15 7.43 -9.84
N PRO A 123 -13.80 6.82 -8.71
CA PRO A 123 -14.62 5.79 -8.07
C PRO A 123 -15.86 6.39 -7.40
N HIS A 124 -16.74 5.53 -6.88
CA HIS A 124 -17.83 5.98 -6.02
C HIS A 124 -17.29 6.52 -4.70
N VAL A 125 -17.91 7.56 -4.13
CA VAL A 125 -17.49 8.12 -2.81
C VAL A 125 -17.68 7.15 -1.63
N PHE A 126 -18.40 6.05 -1.84
CA PHE A 126 -18.63 4.98 -0.87
C PHE A 126 -17.93 3.67 -1.25
N ASP A 127 -17.07 3.70 -2.28
CA ASP A 127 -16.33 2.53 -2.71
C ASP A 127 -15.42 2.02 -1.57
N GLY A 128 -15.10 0.73 -1.56
CA GLY A 128 -14.40 0.09 -0.43
C GLY A 128 -15.23 -0.17 0.83
N ALA A 129 -16.44 0.41 0.96
CA ALA A 129 -17.48 0.11 1.96
C ALA A 129 -17.05 0.06 3.45
N GLN A 130 -15.87 0.57 3.80
CA GLN A 130 -15.32 0.54 5.15
C GLN A 130 -14.95 1.96 5.57
N CYS A 131 -15.70 2.48 6.55
CA CYS A 131 -15.31 3.71 7.23
C CYS A 131 -14.58 3.33 8.52
N ASN A 132 -13.27 3.55 8.56
CA ASN A 132 -12.43 3.29 9.74
C ASN A 132 -11.38 4.39 9.95
N THR A 133 -11.00 4.58 11.20
CA THR A 133 -10.01 5.57 11.66
C THR A 133 -8.61 5.31 11.11
N ASP A 134 -8.27 4.05 10.85
CA ASP A 134 -6.95 3.65 10.36
C ASP A 134 -6.68 4.12 8.92
N ASN A 135 -7.69 4.07 8.06
CA ASN A 135 -7.60 4.44 6.65
C ASN A 135 -7.84 5.94 6.40
N GLU A 136 -8.62 6.63 7.23
CA GLU A 136 -8.89 8.07 7.03
C GLU A 136 -7.61 8.92 7.11
N ILE A 137 -6.70 8.52 8.00
CA ILE A 137 -5.42 9.19 8.15
C ILE A 137 -4.64 9.18 6.82
N PHE A 138 -4.89 8.18 5.96
CA PHE A 138 -4.41 8.10 4.58
C PHE A 138 -5.51 8.42 3.56
N CYS A 139 -6.13 9.58 3.72
CA CYS A 139 -7.24 10.10 2.92
C CYS A 139 -7.11 9.94 1.38
N SER A 140 -5.89 9.80 0.82
CA SER A 140 -5.68 9.62 -0.62
C SER A 140 -5.90 8.17 -1.08
N HIS A 141 -6.09 7.25 -0.13
CA HIS A 141 -6.23 5.80 -0.32
C HIS A 141 -7.49 5.22 0.32
N THR A 142 -8.36 6.08 0.84
CA THR A 142 -9.74 5.71 1.18
C THR A 142 -10.45 5.25 -0.09
N GLY A 143 -11.57 4.53 0.02
CA GLY A 143 -12.07 3.75 -1.12
C GLY A 143 -12.37 4.52 -2.41
N ASP A 144 -12.54 5.85 -2.37
CA ASP A 144 -12.66 6.71 -3.55
C ASP A 144 -11.38 7.45 -3.99
N ARG A 145 -10.30 7.31 -3.20
CA ARG A 145 -8.92 7.78 -3.45
C ARG A 145 -8.79 9.28 -3.63
N VAL A 146 -9.54 10.02 -2.82
CA VAL A 146 -9.61 11.47 -2.86
C VAL A 146 -9.72 11.99 -1.42
N CYS A 147 -8.78 12.83 -0.96
CA CYS A 147 -8.75 13.25 0.45
C CYS A 147 -9.83 14.27 0.85
N ASP A 148 -10.37 15.02 -0.12
CA ASP A 148 -11.35 16.07 0.15
C ASP A 148 -12.80 15.60 -0.01
N THR A 149 -13.01 14.30 -0.18
CA THR A 149 -14.28 13.60 -0.03
C THR A 149 -14.29 12.85 1.31
N PRO A 150 -15.18 13.21 2.26
CA PRO A 150 -15.30 12.47 3.51
C PRO A 150 -15.66 11.01 3.25
N GLN A 151 -15.00 10.06 3.94
CA GLN A 151 -15.29 8.63 3.81
C GLN A 151 -16.78 8.32 3.95
N MET A 152 -17.27 7.39 3.14
CA MET A 152 -18.63 6.85 3.24
C MET A 152 -18.58 5.34 3.20
N SER A 153 -19.36 4.71 4.06
CA SER A 153 -19.48 3.25 4.12
C SER A 153 -20.62 2.71 3.26
N SER A 154 -21.41 3.58 2.63
CA SER A 154 -22.69 3.19 2.04
C SER A 154 -23.21 4.19 1.01
N ASN A 155 -23.87 3.65 -0.02
CA ASN A 155 -24.61 4.39 -1.04
C ASN A 155 -26.03 4.81 -0.62
N SER A 156 -26.49 4.38 0.56
CA SER A 156 -27.85 4.57 1.08
C SER A 156 -27.91 5.56 2.25
N MET A 157 -26.82 6.29 2.48
CA MET A 157 -26.75 7.31 3.52
C MET A 157 -27.72 8.46 3.25
N ALA A 158 -28.41 8.92 4.30
CA ALA A 158 -29.26 10.09 4.23
C ALA A 158 -28.45 11.36 3.98
N SER A 159 -29.07 12.40 3.40
CA SER A 159 -28.37 13.66 3.13
C SER A 159 -27.73 14.24 4.39
N ASN A 160 -26.43 14.56 4.32
CA ASN A 160 -25.61 15.04 5.42
C ASN A 160 -25.52 14.08 6.62
N ALA A 161 -25.72 12.78 6.42
CA ALA A 161 -25.42 11.80 7.45
C ALA A 161 -23.93 11.92 7.83
N GLU A 162 -23.62 11.79 9.11
CA GLU A 162 -22.24 11.81 9.57
C GLU A 162 -21.54 10.51 9.18
N ASN A 163 -20.29 10.59 8.74
CA ASN A 163 -19.44 9.43 8.56
C ASN A 163 -19.00 8.87 9.91
N CYS A 164 -18.22 7.79 9.89
CA CYS A 164 -17.73 7.15 11.11
C CYS A 164 -16.85 8.07 11.99
N LEU A 165 -16.41 9.23 11.50
CA LEU A 165 -15.62 10.21 12.24
C LEU A 165 -16.45 11.40 12.75
N GLY A 166 -17.78 11.34 12.62
CA GLY A 166 -18.67 12.44 12.99
C GLY A 166 -18.62 13.62 12.01
N GLN A 167 -18.04 13.44 10.82
CA GLN A 167 -17.98 14.47 9.80
C GLN A 167 -19.19 14.35 8.87
N ALA A 168 -19.78 15.47 8.45
CA ALA A 168 -20.88 15.44 7.49
C ALA A 168 -20.41 14.83 6.15
N THR A 169 -21.11 13.81 5.67
CA THR A 169 -20.82 13.19 4.36
C THR A 169 -21.26 14.05 3.20
N ASN A 170 -20.51 13.94 2.11
CA ASN A 170 -20.72 14.67 0.88
C ASN A 170 -21.75 14.00 -0.06
N THR A 171 -22.97 13.78 0.43
CA THR A 171 -24.06 13.16 -0.37
C THR A 171 -24.47 13.93 -1.62
N GLU A 172 -24.06 15.19 -1.77
CA GLU A 172 -24.27 16.00 -2.99
C GLU A 172 -23.22 15.71 -4.08
N ASN A 173 -22.26 14.82 -3.83
CA ASN A 173 -21.22 14.45 -4.79
C ASN A 173 -21.79 13.70 -5.98
N PHE A 174 -21.38 14.10 -7.20
CA PHE A 174 -21.78 13.41 -8.43
C PHE A 174 -21.45 11.91 -8.42
N MET A 175 -20.47 11.46 -7.63
CA MET A 175 -20.08 10.06 -7.52
C MET A 175 -20.80 9.29 -6.39
N HIS A 176 -21.88 9.85 -5.81
CA HIS A 176 -22.81 9.14 -4.93
C HIS A 176 -24.02 8.57 -5.72
N TYR A 177 -24.95 7.86 -5.07
CA TYR A 177 -26.25 7.39 -5.62
C TYR A 177 -27.48 8.12 -5.06
N THR A 178 -27.35 9.39 -4.66
CA THR A 178 -28.46 10.21 -4.15
C THR A 178 -29.27 10.86 -5.28
N ASP A 179 -30.18 11.78 -4.97
CA ASP A 179 -30.94 12.59 -5.93
C ASP A 179 -30.65 14.11 -5.82
N ASN A 180 -29.68 14.50 -4.97
CA ASN A 180 -29.31 15.89 -4.65
C ASN A 180 -27.91 16.30 -5.14
N TYR A 181 -27.50 15.81 -6.31
CA TYR A 181 -26.19 16.08 -6.88
C TYR A 181 -25.90 17.55 -7.18
N ALA A 182 -24.73 18.04 -6.79
CA ALA A 182 -24.35 19.43 -6.96
C ALA A 182 -22.89 19.65 -7.40
N MET A 183 -21.94 18.79 -7.02
CA MET A 183 -20.52 19.10 -7.26
C MET A 183 -19.57 17.90 -7.37
N PHE A 184 -18.38 18.19 -7.91
CA PHE A 184 -17.14 17.46 -7.68
C PHE A 184 -16.26 18.28 -6.72
N THR A 185 -15.40 17.61 -5.96
CA THR A 185 -14.42 18.25 -5.09
C THR A 185 -13.19 18.73 -5.87
N GLN A 186 -12.28 19.44 -5.21
CA GLN A 186 -11.08 19.98 -5.87
C GLN A 186 -10.11 18.85 -6.24
N GLN A 187 -9.95 17.85 -5.37
CA GLN A 187 -9.06 16.73 -5.66
C GLN A 187 -9.68 15.72 -6.64
N GLN A 188 -11.00 15.54 -6.65
CA GLN A 188 -11.68 14.85 -7.76
C GLN A 188 -11.37 15.55 -9.10
N ALA A 189 -11.40 16.89 -9.14
CA ALA A 189 -11.04 17.63 -10.35
C ALA A 189 -9.56 17.46 -10.75
N GLN A 190 -8.64 17.29 -9.80
CA GLN A 190 -7.24 16.97 -10.08
C GLN A 190 -7.10 15.56 -10.64
N ARG A 191 -7.79 14.58 -10.06
CA ARG A 191 -7.81 13.19 -10.52
C ARG A 191 -8.37 13.05 -11.94
N MET A 192 -9.46 13.77 -12.25
CA MET A 192 -10.02 13.84 -13.60
C MET A 192 -9.05 14.49 -14.61
N TYR A 193 -8.32 15.53 -14.19
CA TYR A 193 -7.24 16.11 -15.01
C TYR A 193 -6.11 15.09 -15.27
N GLY A 194 -5.80 14.28 -14.25
CA GLY A 194 -5.06 13.02 -14.34
C GLY A 194 -5.45 12.15 -15.51
N ALA A 195 -6.70 11.70 -15.50
CA ALA A 195 -7.26 10.83 -16.52
C ALA A 195 -7.20 11.41 -17.93
N LEU A 196 -7.35 12.74 -18.08
CA LEU A 196 -7.30 13.41 -19.39
C LEU A 196 -5.91 13.47 -20.00
N ASN A 197 -4.85 13.37 -19.19
CA ASN A 197 -3.47 13.37 -19.66
C ASN A 197 -2.85 11.97 -19.64
N HIS A 198 -3.58 10.97 -19.15
CA HIS A 198 -3.19 9.57 -19.27
C HIS A 198 -3.03 9.18 -20.76
N PRO A 199 -2.08 8.30 -21.15
CA PRO A 199 -1.86 7.90 -22.54
C PRO A 199 -3.12 7.41 -23.26
N ALA A 200 -4.06 6.80 -22.52
CA ALA A 200 -5.33 6.34 -23.08
C ALA A 200 -6.22 7.47 -23.65
N ARG A 201 -5.95 8.75 -23.31
CA ARG A 201 -6.86 9.90 -23.53
C ARG A 201 -6.21 11.24 -23.85
N SER A 202 -4.92 11.41 -23.55
CA SER A 202 -4.15 12.64 -23.79
C SER A 202 -4.26 13.17 -25.22
N THR A 203 -4.42 12.28 -26.18
CA THR A 203 -4.52 12.64 -27.59
C THR A 203 -5.87 13.24 -27.98
N LEU A 204 -6.95 13.00 -27.21
CA LEU A 204 -8.33 13.42 -27.54
C LEU A 204 -8.46 14.94 -27.77
N TRP A 205 -7.65 15.72 -27.08
CA TRP A 205 -7.73 17.19 -27.06
C TRP A 205 -6.47 17.86 -27.61
N THR A 206 -5.63 17.12 -28.33
CA THR A 206 -4.52 17.70 -29.11
C THR A 206 -5.07 18.54 -30.27
N ASP A 207 -4.34 19.59 -30.66
CA ASP A 207 -4.78 20.47 -31.74
C ASP A 207 -5.01 19.70 -33.05
N ASP A 208 -4.13 18.75 -33.38
CA ASP A 208 -4.26 17.90 -34.56
C ASP A 208 -5.55 17.08 -34.54
N ASN A 209 -5.88 16.47 -33.40
CA ASN A 209 -7.10 15.69 -33.30
C ASN A 209 -8.34 16.59 -33.28
N LEU A 210 -8.33 17.72 -32.57
CA LEU A 210 -9.42 18.70 -32.58
C LEU A 210 -9.69 19.23 -34.00
N ILE A 211 -8.64 19.53 -34.78
CA ILE A 211 -8.77 19.90 -36.19
C ILE A 211 -9.35 18.74 -36.99
N SER A 212 -8.84 17.53 -36.80
CA SER A 212 -9.27 16.35 -37.57
C SER A 212 -10.75 16.00 -37.36
N VAL A 213 -11.31 16.29 -36.18
CA VAL A 213 -12.72 16.05 -35.85
C VAL A 213 -13.62 17.27 -36.11
N GLY A 214 -13.08 18.32 -36.74
CA GLY A 214 -13.81 19.53 -37.16
C GLY A 214 -14.10 20.53 -36.04
N LEU A 215 -13.26 20.56 -35.01
CA LEU A 215 -13.36 21.40 -33.81
C LEU A 215 -12.17 22.39 -33.72
N SER A 216 -11.68 22.89 -34.86
CA SER A 216 -10.53 23.80 -34.91
C SER A 216 -10.70 25.10 -34.10
N ALA A 217 -11.93 25.52 -33.83
CA ALA A 217 -12.25 26.66 -32.96
C ALA A 217 -11.85 26.46 -31.49
N TYR A 218 -11.53 25.21 -31.08
CA TYR A 218 -11.16 24.83 -29.72
C TYR A 218 -9.66 24.50 -29.59
N THR A 219 -8.85 24.73 -30.63
CA THR A 219 -7.39 24.56 -30.58
C THR A 219 -6.75 25.53 -29.59
N SER A 220 -5.75 25.07 -28.86
CA SER A 220 -5.03 25.86 -27.86
C SER A 220 -3.74 26.42 -28.46
N SER A 221 -3.24 27.57 -28.00
CA SER A 221 -1.96 28.15 -28.48
C SER A 221 -0.81 27.99 -27.47
N PHE A 222 -0.82 26.94 -26.64
CA PHE A 222 0.21 26.69 -25.62
C PHE A 222 0.57 25.20 -25.50
N PRO A 223 1.87 24.84 -25.40
CA PRO A 223 2.28 23.50 -24.99
C PRO A 223 2.02 23.33 -23.48
N HIS A 224 1.27 22.28 -23.14
CA HIS A 224 1.01 21.90 -21.76
C HIS A 224 2.12 20.97 -21.27
N ASN A 225 2.95 21.45 -20.36
CA ASN A 225 3.91 20.61 -19.65
C ASN A 225 3.16 19.87 -18.55
N TRP A 226 2.90 18.59 -18.82
CA TRP A 226 2.40 17.59 -17.89
C TRP A 226 3.54 17.12 -16.96
N ASP A 227 3.29 17.01 -15.67
CA ASP A 227 4.27 16.55 -14.67
C ASP A 227 4.12 15.07 -14.28
N GLY A 228 3.08 14.38 -14.76
CA GLY A 228 2.86 12.97 -14.49
C GLY A 228 1.82 12.63 -13.44
N SER A 229 1.20 13.59 -12.75
CA SER A 229 0.51 13.31 -11.46
C SER A 229 -0.86 12.60 -11.53
N GLY A 230 -1.23 12.01 -12.67
CA GLY A 230 -2.55 11.40 -12.91
C GLY A 230 -2.71 9.93 -12.50
N VAL A 231 -1.64 9.32 -11.97
CA VAL A 231 -1.64 7.99 -11.35
C VAL A 231 -2.06 8.09 -9.89
N ASP A 232 -2.62 7.01 -9.33
CA ASP A 232 -2.83 6.89 -7.88
C ASP A 232 -1.51 7.25 -7.18
N ALA A 233 -1.52 8.36 -6.44
CA ALA A 233 -0.34 8.84 -5.76
C ALA A 233 -0.02 7.87 -4.62
N PRO A 234 1.19 7.31 -4.51
CA PRO A 234 1.55 6.49 -3.36
C PRO A 234 1.37 7.28 -2.07
N PRO A 235 1.12 6.62 -0.92
CA PRO A 235 0.95 7.33 0.35
C PRO A 235 2.21 8.16 0.66
N GLU A 236 2.01 9.41 1.04
CA GLU A 236 3.11 10.31 1.40
C GLU A 236 3.59 10.03 2.84
N GLY A 237 4.91 10.01 3.05
CA GLY A 237 5.50 9.75 4.36
C GLY A 237 6.99 9.42 4.28
N THR A 238 7.58 9.12 5.43
CA THR A 238 8.94 8.59 5.52
C THR A 238 8.92 7.14 5.04
N VAL A 239 9.58 6.84 3.92
CA VAL A 239 9.70 5.47 3.41
C VAL A 239 10.56 4.64 4.35
N LEU A 240 9.97 3.59 4.94
CA LEU A 240 10.65 2.62 5.78
C LEU A 240 11.17 1.42 4.99
N MET A 241 10.45 1.03 3.93
CA MET A 241 10.81 -0.06 3.03
C MET A 241 10.29 0.24 1.62
N GLU A 242 11.10 -0.08 0.60
CA GLU A 242 10.67 -0.09 -0.80
C GLU A 242 11.30 -1.29 -1.50
N LEU A 243 10.46 -2.13 -2.10
CA LEU A 243 10.85 -3.32 -2.85
C LEU A 243 10.25 -3.26 -4.26
N PRO A 244 11.03 -2.83 -5.27
CA PRO A 244 10.56 -2.77 -6.65
C PRO A 244 10.75 -4.12 -7.38
N GLY A 245 9.98 -4.32 -8.46
CA GLY A 245 10.20 -5.43 -9.39
C GLY A 245 9.71 -6.79 -8.90
N LEU A 246 8.79 -6.82 -7.93
CA LEU A 246 8.19 -8.03 -7.40
C LEU A 246 7.35 -8.71 -8.49
N SER A 247 7.47 -10.04 -8.58
CA SER A 247 6.73 -10.86 -9.52
C SER A 247 6.52 -12.24 -8.91
N ALA A 248 5.35 -12.83 -9.10
CA ALA A 248 5.03 -14.16 -8.61
C ALA A 248 4.00 -14.84 -9.52
N LEU A 249 4.03 -16.18 -9.54
CA LEU A 249 3.04 -17.01 -10.22
C LEU A 249 1.83 -17.26 -9.32
N LYS A 250 0.68 -17.52 -9.93
CA LYS A 250 -0.56 -17.83 -9.23
C LYS A 250 -0.37 -18.91 -8.16
N GLY A 251 -0.75 -18.58 -6.93
CA GLY A 251 -0.67 -19.43 -5.74
C GLY A 251 0.69 -19.41 -5.03
N GLU A 252 1.66 -18.60 -5.49
CA GLU A 252 2.87 -18.31 -4.72
C GLU A 252 2.57 -17.28 -3.63
N ILE A 253 3.10 -17.55 -2.44
CA ILE A 253 2.95 -16.70 -1.26
C ILE A 253 4.33 -16.17 -0.88
N ASN A 254 4.48 -14.85 -0.81
CA ASN A 254 5.72 -14.20 -0.43
C ASN A 254 5.52 -13.35 0.83
N THR A 255 6.35 -13.57 1.86
CA THR A 255 6.29 -12.82 3.11
C THR A 255 7.55 -11.98 3.31
N TYR A 256 7.35 -10.72 3.66
CA TYR A 256 8.36 -9.72 3.98
C TYR A 256 8.20 -9.29 5.43
N THR A 257 9.29 -8.86 6.06
CA THR A 257 9.29 -8.43 7.46
C THR A 257 9.81 -7.02 7.60
N ILE A 258 9.14 -6.21 8.41
CA ILE A 258 9.58 -4.87 8.75
C ILE A 258 9.56 -4.65 10.25
N ASP A 259 10.67 -4.16 10.80
CA ASP A 259 10.74 -3.65 12.16
C ASP A 259 10.47 -2.16 12.14
N LEU A 260 9.41 -1.71 12.83
CA LEU A 260 9.06 -0.30 12.85
C LEU A 260 10.02 0.50 13.72
N PRO A 261 10.50 1.68 13.25
CA PRO A 261 11.24 2.59 14.10
C PRO A 261 10.43 2.97 15.34
N VAL A 262 11.09 3.01 16.50
CA VAL A 262 10.51 3.57 17.72
C VAL A 262 10.07 4.99 17.44
N GLY A 263 8.79 5.29 17.70
CA GLY A 263 8.21 6.61 17.43
C GLY A 263 7.28 6.67 16.21
N THR A 264 7.13 5.59 15.44
CA THR A 264 6.31 5.55 14.21
C THR A 264 4.81 5.65 14.49
N GLU A 265 4.21 6.84 14.50
CA GLU A 265 2.82 7.00 14.94
C GLU A 265 1.77 6.36 14.01
N VAL A 266 2.07 6.29 12.71
CA VAL A 266 1.24 5.64 11.69
C VAL A 266 2.12 4.90 10.70
N MET A 267 1.68 3.73 10.22
CA MET A 267 2.27 2.99 9.10
C MET A 267 1.24 2.78 7.99
N ALA A 268 1.67 2.86 6.73
CA ALA A 268 0.92 2.32 5.60
C ALA A 268 1.76 1.31 4.82
N VAL A 269 1.13 0.22 4.39
CA VAL A 269 1.66 -0.74 3.42
C VAL A 269 0.94 -0.54 2.11
N TYR A 270 1.68 -0.34 1.04
CA TYR A 270 1.16 -0.02 -0.28
C TYR A 270 1.81 -0.90 -1.34
N LEU A 271 1.00 -1.58 -2.15
CA LEU A 271 1.48 -2.40 -3.26
C LEU A 271 0.92 -1.82 -4.56
N ASP A 272 1.78 -1.46 -5.51
CA ASP A 272 1.39 -0.91 -6.81
C ASP A 272 2.19 -1.49 -7.98
N GLY A 273 1.96 -0.98 -9.20
CA GLY A 273 2.76 -1.31 -10.37
C GLY A 273 2.42 -2.63 -11.06
N PHE A 274 1.28 -3.24 -10.74
CA PHE A 274 0.78 -4.48 -11.35
C PHE A 274 -0.53 -4.25 -12.13
N SER A 275 -0.85 -5.15 -13.06
CA SER A 275 -2.10 -5.13 -13.84
C SER A 275 -3.09 -6.22 -13.45
N GLU A 276 -2.68 -7.11 -12.56
CA GLU A 276 -3.39 -8.33 -12.16
C GLU A 276 -3.83 -8.22 -10.68
N ASP A 277 -4.22 -9.29 -10.04
CA ASP A 277 -4.88 -9.31 -8.73
C ASP A 277 -4.00 -10.01 -7.67
N PRO A 278 -3.08 -9.30 -7.00
CA PRO A 278 -2.37 -9.79 -5.81
C PRO A 278 -3.07 -9.34 -4.52
N ASP A 279 -3.31 -10.27 -3.58
CA ASP A 279 -3.90 -9.96 -2.28
C ASP A 279 -2.82 -9.62 -1.24
N LEU A 280 -3.09 -8.62 -0.40
CA LEU A 280 -2.17 -8.16 0.63
C LEU A 280 -2.66 -8.53 2.03
N TYR A 281 -1.78 -9.10 2.86
CA TYR A 281 -2.05 -9.47 4.24
C TYR A 281 -0.97 -8.90 5.16
N LEU A 282 -1.35 -8.49 6.37
CA LEU A 282 -0.46 -7.95 7.38
C LEU A 282 -0.72 -8.62 8.73
N ARG A 283 0.34 -8.95 9.46
CA ARG A 283 0.25 -9.47 10.83
C ARG A 283 1.46 -9.09 11.68
N HIS A 284 1.23 -8.74 12.92
CA HIS A 284 2.23 -8.37 13.91
C HIS A 284 2.79 -9.61 14.65
N GLY A 285 4.10 -9.66 14.84
CA GLY A 285 4.84 -10.69 15.58
C GLY A 285 4.94 -12.06 14.91
N GLN A 286 4.04 -12.40 13.98
CA GLN A 286 4.05 -13.65 13.22
C GLN A 286 3.61 -13.44 11.77
N ALA A 287 4.06 -14.30 10.87
CA ALA A 287 3.61 -14.29 9.49
C ALA A 287 2.10 -14.59 9.38
N PRO A 288 1.37 -13.91 8.48
CA PRO A 288 0.08 -14.39 8.03
C PRO A 288 0.19 -15.84 7.55
N SER A 289 -0.77 -16.69 7.91
CA SER A 289 -0.73 -18.12 7.61
C SER A 289 -2.01 -18.59 6.94
N TYR A 290 -1.87 -19.47 5.95
CA TYR A 290 -2.97 -20.12 5.24
C TYR A 290 -3.00 -21.62 5.54
N ASP A 291 -4.14 -22.12 6.02
CA ASP A 291 -4.30 -23.55 6.37
C ASP A 291 -4.86 -24.42 5.23
N GLY A 292 -5.08 -23.83 4.06
CA GLY A 292 -5.73 -24.47 2.91
C GLY A 292 -7.22 -24.14 2.77
N THR A 293 -7.81 -23.48 3.77
CA THR A 293 -9.21 -23.04 3.77
C THR A 293 -9.42 -21.62 4.25
N THR A 294 -8.63 -21.16 5.23
CA THR A 294 -8.80 -19.86 5.86
C THR A 294 -7.43 -19.24 6.15
N TRP A 295 -7.37 -17.91 6.06
CA TRP A 295 -6.19 -17.14 6.40
C TRP A 295 -6.26 -16.66 7.86
N THR A 296 -5.09 -16.54 8.49
CA THR A 296 -4.92 -15.86 9.79
C THR A 296 -4.05 -14.62 9.56
N TYR A 297 -4.60 -13.43 9.82
CA TYR A 297 -3.97 -12.11 9.64
C TYR A 297 -4.53 -11.11 10.66
N ASP A 298 -3.88 -9.95 10.80
CA ASP A 298 -4.43 -8.82 11.56
C ASP A 298 -5.21 -7.87 10.63
N LEU A 299 -4.64 -7.58 9.45
CA LEU A 299 -5.26 -6.73 8.41
C LEU A 299 -5.04 -7.35 7.03
N HIS A 300 -5.91 -7.02 6.08
CA HIS A 300 -5.77 -7.43 4.67
C HIS A 300 -6.33 -6.36 3.72
N SER A 301 -6.00 -6.47 2.44
CA SER A 301 -6.55 -5.67 1.35
C SER A 301 -6.78 -6.60 0.15
N PHE A 302 -8.02 -6.59 -0.37
CA PHE A 302 -8.50 -7.38 -1.52
C PHE A 302 -9.14 -6.43 -2.54
N SER A 303 -8.32 -5.74 -3.30
CA SER A 303 -8.79 -4.84 -4.36
C SER A 303 -9.06 -5.63 -5.64
N SER A 304 -9.58 -4.97 -6.68
CA SER A 304 -9.76 -5.62 -7.97
C SER A 304 -8.48 -5.59 -8.82
N ALA A 305 -8.33 -6.51 -9.78
CA ALA A 305 -7.17 -6.55 -10.67
C ALA A 305 -6.70 -5.17 -11.20
N GLY A 306 -5.39 -4.91 -11.09
CA GLY A 306 -4.75 -3.67 -11.53
C GLY A 306 -4.97 -2.47 -10.60
N THR A 307 -5.58 -2.69 -9.44
CA THR A 307 -5.85 -1.68 -8.42
C THR A 307 -4.83 -1.84 -7.30
N PRO A 308 -4.05 -0.79 -6.93
CA PRO A 308 -3.12 -0.87 -5.82
C PRO A 308 -3.77 -1.36 -4.52
N GLU A 309 -3.06 -2.22 -3.79
CA GLU A 309 -3.48 -2.68 -2.47
C GLU A 309 -2.96 -1.75 -1.38
N PHE A 310 -3.76 -1.54 -0.34
CA PHE A 310 -3.45 -0.58 0.71
C PHE A 310 -3.91 -1.06 2.10
N ILE A 311 -3.01 -1.04 3.06
CA ILE A 311 -3.31 -1.28 4.48
C ILE A 311 -2.75 -0.11 5.29
N GLY A 312 -3.63 0.67 5.91
CA GLY A 312 -3.27 1.66 6.92
C GLY A 312 -3.29 1.06 8.32
N LEU A 313 -2.36 1.49 9.18
CA LEU A 313 -2.29 1.09 10.58
C LEU A 313 -1.94 2.29 11.46
N VAL A 314 -2.79 2.61 12.42
CA VAL A 314 -2.55 3.71 13.36
C VAL A 314 -2.12 3.17 14.71
N GLY A 315 -1.07 3.77 15.28
CA GLY A 315 -0.66 3.56 16.66
C GLY A 315 0.70 2.90 16.99
N PRO A 316 1.79 2.92 16.21
CA PRO A 316 3.05 2.39 16.75
C PRO A 316 3.88 3.36 17.62
N LYS A 317 3.97 3.10 18.92
CA LYS A 317 5.24 3.27 19.66
C LYS A 317 5.63 1.97 20.36
N THR A 318 5.72 0.87 19.60
CA THR A 318 6.27 -0.43 20.07
C THR A 318 7.38 -0.97 19.15
N THR A 319 8.18 -1.91 19.67
CA THR A 319 9.32 -2.59 19.01
C THR A 319 8.90 -3.93 18.38
N GLY A 320 7.88 -3.89 17.53
CA GLY A 320 7.26 -5.06 16.93
C GLY A 320 7.70 -5.34 15.49
N THR A 321 7.93 -6.61 15.15
CA THR A 321 8.13 -7.04 13.76
C THR A 321 6.76 -7.24 13.10
N TYR A 322 6.52 -6.56 11.99
CA TYR A 322 5.36 -6.79 11.14
C TYR A 322 5.73 -7.70 9.98
N HIS A 323 4.83 -8.62 9.66
CA HIS A 323 4.93 -9.53 8.53
C HIS A 323 3.90 -9.16 7.47
N ILE A 324 4.39 -8.80 6.29
CA ILE A 324 3.60 -8.43 5.12
C ILE A 324 3.63 -9.61 4.17
N THR A 325 2.48 -10.23 3.90
CA THR A 325 2.36 -11.36 2.97
C THR A 325 1.59 -10.92 1.73
N ILE A 326 2.15 -11.22 0.57
CA ILE A 326 1.49 -11.07 -0.73
C ILE A 326 1.11 -12.47 -1.22
N ASP A 327 -0.18 -12.69 -1.49
CA ASP A 327 -0.68 -13.89 -2.15
C ASP A 327 -0.95 -13.58 -3.63
N ALA A 328 -0.28 -14.30 -4.52
CA ALA A 328 -0.51 -14.18 -5.96
C ALA A 328 -1.83 -14.86 -6.34
N PHE A 329 -2.97 -14.22 -6.11
CA PHE A 329 -4.28 -14.76 -6.53
C PHE A 329 -4.35 -14.94 -8.08
N SER A 330 -3.58 -14.12 -8.78
CA SER A 330 -3.20 -14.26 -10.19
C SER A 330 -1.70 -13.96 -10.40
N ASP A 331 -1.15 -14.38 -11.54
CA ASP A 331 0.23 -14.06 -11.91
C ASP A 331 0.40 -12.53 -11.93
N TYR A 332 1.46 -11.98 -11.34
CA TYR A 332 1.74 -10.55 -11.44
C TYR A 332 3.22 -10.29 -11.71
N THR A 333 3.52 -9.14 -12.33
CA THR A 333 4.90 -8.75 -12.65
C THR A 333 5.15 -7.27 -12.38
N ASN A 334 6.40 -6.95 -12.06
CA ASN A 334 6.89 -5.59 -11.80
C ASN A 334 6.15 -4.81 -10.70
N ALA A 335 5.50 -5.50 -9.76
CA ALA A 335 4.89 -4.85 -8.61
C ALA A 335 5.96 -4.18 -7.73
N ARG A 336 5.55 -3.14 -7.01
CA ARG A 336 6.39 -2.43 -6.05
C ARG A 336 5.66 -2.38 -4.71
N LEU A 337 6.32 -2.90 -3.68
CA LEU A 337 5.85 -2.79 -2.29
C LEU A 337 6.54 -1.60 -1.61
N ILE A 338 5.76 -0.72 -0.99
CA ILE A 338 6.24 0.43 -0.22
C ILE A 338 5.63 0.34 1.18
N VAL A 339 6.45 0.57 2.20
CA VAL A 339 5.99 0.81 3.56
C VAL A 339 6.40 2.21 3.96
N VAL A 340 5.44 3.05 4.34
CA VAL A 340 5.67 4.44 4.75
C VAL A 340 5.21 4.67 6.18
N ALA A 341 5.89 5.58 6.87
CA ALA A 341 5.55 6.06 8.18
C ALA A 341 5.24 7.56 8.16
N MET A 342 4.27 7.98 8.96
CA MET A 342 3.97 9.40 9.17
C MET A 342 3.44 9.69 10.57
N ASP A 343 3.31 10.97 10.89
CA ASP A 343 2.74 11.45 12.15
C ASP A 343 1.23 11.19 12.16
N ASP A 344 0.66 10.81 13.32
CA ASP A 344 -0.79 10.62 13.45
C ASP A 344 -1.44 11.99 13.73
N PRO A 345 -2.19 12.59 12.79
CA PRO A 345 -2.81 13.90 13.01
C PRO A 345 -3.90 13.87 14.09
N THR A 346 -4.38 12.69 14.47
CA THR A 346 -5.37 12.47 15.53
C THR A 346 -4.73 12.22 16.89
N LEU A 347 -3.40 12.00 16.95
CA LEU A 347 -2.66 11.84 18.19
C LEU A 347 -2.18 13.19 18.71
N CYS A 348 -2.28 13.41 20.03
CA CYS A 348 -1.75 14.63 20.61
C CYS A 348 -0.21 14.69 20.52
N ASN A 349 0.34 15.89 20.31
CA ASN A 349 1.78 16.06 20.20
C ASN A 349 2.50 15.62 21.49
N GLY A 350 3.48 14.73 21.35
CA GLY A 350 4.22 14.16 22.48
C GLY A 350 3.43 13.08 23.23
N CYS A 351 2.34 12.57 22.66
CA CYS A 351 1.59 11.44 23.20
C CYS A 351 2.01 10.11 22.57
N GLU A 352 1.58 9.04 23.20
CA GLU A 352 1.56 7.68 22.68
C GLU A 352 0.11 7.16 22.69
N ARG A 353 -0.22 6.32 21.70
CA ARG A 353 -1.46 5.57 21.67
C ARG A 353 -1.19 4.17 22.20
N VAL A 354 -1.97 3.75 23.19
CA VAL A 354 -1.86 2.44 23.81
C VAL A 354 -3.07 1.61 23.43
N THR A 355 -2.83 0.45 22.81
CA THR A 355 -3.87 -0.55 22.54
C THR A 355 -4.15 -1.34 23.81
N ALA A 356 -5.37 -1.21 24.32
CA ALA A 356 -5.83 -1.89 25.52
C ALA A 356 -6.59 -3.19 25.20
N ILE A 357 -7.33 -3.22 24.09
CA ILE A 357 -8.06 -4.39 23.59
C ILE A 357 -7.89 -4.45 22.08
N ASP A 358 -7.60 -5.64 21.56
CA ASP A 358 -7.56 -5.96 20.13
C ASP A 358 -8.02 -7.42 19.95
N GLU A 359 -9.34 -7.59 19.78
CA GLU A 359 -10.00 -8.89 19.72
C GLU A 359 -10.61 -9.07 18.34
N SER A 360 -10.46 -10.27 17.74
CA SER A 360 -10.98 -10.59 16.41
C SER A 360 -11.79 -11.88 16.41
N GLY A 361 -12.49 -12.19 15.30
CA GLY A 361 -13.26 -13.42 15.15
C GLY A 361 -14.54 -13.48 16.01
N LEU A 362 -15.02 -12.35 16.53
CA LEU A 362 -16.18 -12.32 17.41
C LEU A 362 -17.44 -12.72 16.64
N THR A 363 -18.10 -13.76 17.14
CA THR A 363 -19.34 -14.28 16.56
C THR A 363 -20.41 -14.45 17.65
N ALA A 364 -21.67 -14.11 17.35
CA ALA A 364 -22.82 -14.43 18.19
C ALA A 364 -24.11 -14.50 17.36
N VAL A 365 -25.08 -15.29 17.83
CA VAL A 365 -26.43 -15.36 17.25
C VAL A 365 -27.33 -14.40 18.04
N LYS A 366 -28.31 -13.78 17.37
CA LYS A 366 -29.30 -12.89 17.97
C LYS A 366 -29.92 -13.51 19.23
N GLY A 367 -29.87 -12.74 20.33
CA GLY A 367 -30.40 -13.15 21.63
C GLY A 367 -29.49 -14.06 22.45
N SER A 368 -28.24 -14.28 22.02
CA SER A 368 -27.18 -14.85 22.88
C SER A 368 -26.87 -13.92 24.05
N ALA A 369 -26.22 -14.44 25.09
CA ALA A 369 -25.72 -13.60 26.17
C ALA A 369 -24.73 -12.56 25.61
N ALA A 370 -24.81 -11.33 26.11
CA ALA A 370 -23.91 -10.25 25.69
C ALA A 370 -22.46 -10.57 26.08
N LYS A 371 -21.52 -10.17 25.22
CA LYS A 371 -20.09 -10.29 25.51
C LYS A 371 -19.64 -9.08 26.29
N HIS A 372 -18.77 -9.30 27.28
CA HIS A 372 -18.26 -8.24 28.14
C HIS A 372 -16.73 -8.18 28.10
N TYR A 373 -16.21 -6.96 28.07
CA TYR A 373 -14.78 -6.67 28.12
C TYR A 373 -14.54 -5.51 29.08
N SER A 374 -13.36 -5.42 29.66
CA SER A 374 -12.98 -4.27 30.47
C SER A 374 -11.50 -3.94 30.29
N PHE A 375 -11.15 -2.66 30.45
CA PHE A 375 -9.77 -2.20 30.46
C PHE A 375 -9.66 -0.95 31.34
N THR A 376 -8.48 -0.70 31.90
CA THR A 376 -8.25 0.46 32.77
C THR A 376 -7.40 1.50 32.04
N VAL A 377 -7.78 2.75 32.19
CA VAL A 377 -7.13 3.91 31.58
C VAL A 377 -6.49 4.76 32.69
N PRO A 378 -5.24 5.23 32.52
CA PRO A 378 -4.58 6.08 33.50
C PRO A 378 -5.17 7.51 33.51
N ASN A 379 -4.98 8.22 34.62
CA ASN A 379 -5.55 9.56 34.82
C ASN A 379 -5.02 10.62 33.86
N ASP A 380 -3.84 10.42 33.28
CA ASP A 380 -3.20 11.32 32.32
C ASP A 380 -3.63 11.06 30.87
N ALA A 381 -4.51 10.09 30.63
CA ALA A 381 -5.08 9.87 29.31
C ALA A 381 -5.88 11.09 28.85
N THR A 382 -5.67 11.48 27.59
CA THR A 382 -6.31 12.63 26.96
C THR A 382 -7.43 12.24 26.01
N ARG A 383 -7.45 10.96 25.59
CA ARG A 383 -8.47 10.37 24.72
C ARG A 383 -8.63 8.89 25.02
N VAL A 384 -9.87 8.39 24.96
CA VAL A 384 -10.19 6.96 24.97
C VAL A 384 -11.13 6.68 23.81
N LEU A 385 -10.82 5.67 23.00
CA LEU A 385 -11.60 5.24 21.85
C LEU A 385 -11.87 3.75 21.96
N VAL A 386 -13.15 3.37 21.89
CA VAL A 386 -13.59 1.98 21.80
C VAL A 386 -14.38 1.84 20.51
N GLU A 387 -14.05 0.88 19.67
CA GLU A 387 -14.68 0.70 18.38
C GLU A 387 -14.86 -0.76 17.98
N ILE A 388 -15.94 -1.01 17.25
CA ILE A 388 -16.11 -2.18 16.40
C ILE A 388 -15.98 -1.67 14.96
N PRO A 389 -14.85 -1.92 14.27
CA PRO A 389 -14.67 -1.49 12.88
C PRO A 389 -15.80 -2.02 11.99
N GLY A 390 -16.33 -1.18 11.09
CA GLY A 390 -17.40 -1.56 10.15
C GLY A 390 -16.93 -2.55 9.07
N GLY A 391 -17.82 -2.91 8.14
CA GLY A 391 -17.50 -3.80 7.02
C GLY A 391 -17.69 -5.29 7.29
N TYR A 392 -18.25 -5.64 8.46
CA TYR A 392 -18.71 -7.00 8.74
C TYR A 392 -20.05 -7.27 8.04
N GLY A 393 -20.05 -8.25 7.11
CA GLY A 393 -21.25 -8.69 6.38
C GLY A 393 -21.64 -7.84 5.17
N SER A 394 -22.13 -8.50 4.10
CA SER A 394 -22.21 -7.92 2.75
C SER A 394 -23.47 -7.10 2.43
N THR A 395 -24.39 -6.85 3.38
CA THR A 395 -25.63 -6.10 3.06
C THR A 395 -26.14 -5.25 4.22
N LEU A 396 -26.18 -3.92 4.03
CA LEU A 396 -26.72 -2.92 4.97
C LEU A 396 -28.21 -3.09 5.30
N GLN A 397 -28.96 -3.87 4.51
CA GLN A 397 -30.37 -4.20 4.78
C GLN A 397 -30.49 -5.63 5.34
N GLY A 398 -30.48 -5.74 6.67
CA GLY A 398 -30.67 -7.01 7.38
C GLY A 398 -29.40 -7.84 7.58
N GLY A 399 -28.23 -7.23 7.42
CA GLY A 399 -26.93 -7.82 7.74
C GLY A 399 -26.63 -7.88 9.25
N PRO A 400 -25.43 -8.32 9.62
CA PRO A 400 -25.01 -8.44 11.00
C PRO A 400 -24.92 -7.09 11.74
N ASP A 401 -25.29 -7.10 13.02
CA ASP A 401 -25.50 -5.87 13.81
C ASP A 401 -25.17 -6.10 15.31
N PRO A 402 -23.88 -6.01 15.69
CA PRO A 402 -23.45 -5.94 17.07
C PRO A 402 -23.68 -4.53 17.63
N ASP A 403 -24.41 -4.39 18.73
CA ASP A 403 -24.60 -3.10 19.42
C ASP A 403 -23.50 -2.90 20.47
N LEU A 404 -22.79 -1.78 20.42
CA LEU A 404 -21.75 -1.43 21.37
C LEU A 404 -22.30 -0.58 22.54
N TYR A 405 -21.90 -0.93 23.76
CA TYR A 405 -22.20 -0.16 24.97
C TYR A 405 -20.92 0.01 25.78
N VAL A 406 -20.58 1.24 26.14
CA VAL A 406 -19.37 1.55 26.92
C VAL A 406 -19.71 2.44 28.10
N SER A 407 -19.21 2.08 29.28
CA SER A 407 -19.32 2.89 30.50
C SER A 407 -18.02 2.92 31.28
N ARG A 408 -17.71 4.08 31.86
CA ARG A 408 -16.61 4.23 32.79
C ARG A 408 -17.06 3.93 34.22
N ASP A 409 -16.29 3.09 34.91
CA ASP A 409 -16.44 2.64 36.30
C ASP A 409 -17.75 1.91 36.65
N ILE A 410 -18.60 1.62 35.65
CA ILE A 410 -19.88 0.93 35.82
C ILE A 410 -20.03 -0.10 34.70
N ILE A 411 -20.57 -1.28 35.05
CA ILE A 411 -20.90 -2.33 34.07
C ILE A 411 -22.08 -1.85 33.21
N PRO A 412 -21.90 -1.70 31.88
CA PRO A 412 -22.97 -1.28 31.00
C PRO A 412 -24.06 -2.35 30.88
N THR A 413 -25.28 -1.89 30.64
CA THR A 413 -26.45 -2.71 30.30
C THR A 413 -27.17 -2.07 29.12
N THR A 414 -28.13 -2.77 28.52
CA THR A 414 -28.95 -2.21 27.43
C THR A 414 -29.70 -0.92 27.82
N SER A 415 -29.87 -0.69 29.13
CA SER A 415 -30.53 0.50 29.68
C SER A 415 -29.58 1.55 30.25
N VAL A 416 -28.33 1.20 30.57
CA VAL A 416 -27.36 2.04 31.28
C VAL A 416 -26.01 1.94 30.59
N ALA A 417 -25.60 2.99 29.89
CA ALA A 417 -24.27 3.14 29.30
C ALA A 417 -23.95 4.63 29.13
N ASP A 418 -22.67 5.00 29.23
CA ASP A 418 -22.21 6.37 28.98
C ASP A 418 -22.19 6.67 27.47
N CYS A 419 -21.90 5.65 26.66
CA CYS A 419 -21.96 5.69 25.20
C CYS A 419 -22.59 4.42 24.63
N LYS A 420 -23.44 4.59 23.60
CA LYS A 420 -24.15 3.54 22.87
C LYS A 420 -24.58 4.04 21.48
N PRO A 421 -23.72 3.93 20.46
CA PRO A 421 -23.86 4.66 19.20
C PRO A 421 -24.96 4.10 18.30
N PHE A 422 -25.20 2.77 18.30
CA PHE A 422 -26.31 2.13 17.57
C PHE A 422 -26.34 2.50 16.09
N ALA A 423 -25.21 2.27 15.43
CA ALA A 423 -25.10 2.45 14.00
C ALA A 423 -25.99 1.44 13.26
N ALA A 424 -26.18 1.65 11.96
CA ALA A 424 -26.92 0.70 11.14
C ALA A 424 -26.11 -0.59 10.91
N PRO A 425 -26.76 -1.72 10.57
CA PRO A 425 -26.07 -2.99 10.32
C PRO A 425 -24.89 -2.85 9.35
N GLY A 426 -23.74 -3.44 9.71
CA GLY A 426 -22.50 -3.39 8.94
C GLY A 426 -21.68 -2.09 9.06
N LEU A 427 -22.17 -1.08 9.81
CA LEU A 427 -21.44 0.16 10.08
C LEU A 427 -20.64 0.09 11.37
N ARG A 428 -19.56 0.89 11.47
CA ARG A 428 -18.73 0.99 12.66
C ARG A 428 -19.53 1.44 13.90
N GLU A 429 -19.40 0.71 14.99
CA GLU A 429 -19.80 1.20 16.32
C GLU A 429 -18.61 1.90 16.99
N VAL A 430 -18.80 3.11 17.51
CA VAL A 430 -17.72 3.86 18.16
C VAL A 430 -18.16 4.62 19.39
N CYS A 431 -17.36 4.50 20.45
CA CYS A 431 -17.43 5.33 21.64
C CYS A 431 -16.11 6.07 21.84
N GLU A 432 -16.15 7.40 21.77
CA GLU A 432 -15.01 8.27 22.01
C GLU A 432 -15.24 9.14 23.25
N PHE A 433 -14.23 9.19 24.11
CA PHE A 433 -14.20 10.01 25.31
C PHE A 433 -12.98 10.94 25.24
N THR A 434 -13.22 12.24 25.38
CA THR A 434 -12.18 13.29 25.37
C THR A 434 -12.38 14.23 26.55
N GLY A 435 -11.30 14.83 27.06
CA GLY A 435 -11.34 15.77 28.18
C GLY A 435 -10.27 15.50 29.24
N ALA A 436 -10.36 16.22 30.36
CA ALA A 436 -9.51 15.98 31.53
C ALA A 436 -10.10 14.86 32.42
N ASP A 437 -9.24 14.15 33.15
CA ASP A 437 -9.61 13.09 34.09
C ASP A 437 -10.35 11.92 33.43
N LEU A 438 -9.77 11.35 32.36
CA LEU A 438 -10.31 10.16 31.70
C LEU A 438 -10.00 8.85 32.42
N GLY A 439 -9.14 8.87 33.44
CA GLY A 439 -8.77 7.66 34.16
C GLY A 439 -9.94 6.94 34.82
N GLY A 440 -9.84 5.61 34.87
CA GLY A 440 -10.90 4.73 35.38
C GLY A 440 -10.95 3.40 34.62
N THR A 441 -11.89 2.54 35.00
CA THR A 441 -12.13 1.26 34.32
C THR A 441 -13.24 1.40 33.30
N TYR A 442 -12.93 1.26 32.02
CA TYR A 442 -13.89 1.23 30.94
C TYR A 442 -14.42 -0.18 30.77
N ASN A 443 -15.73 -0.33 30.94
CA ASN A 443 -16.44 -1.59 30.76
C ASN A 443 -17.22 -1.52 29.45
N ILE A 444 -17.11 -2.57 28.64
CA ILE A 444 -17.69 -2.71 27.32
C ILE A 444 -18.67 -3.87 27.35
N MET A 445 -19.83 -3.70 26.71
CA MET A 445 -20.77 -4.77 26.42
C MET A 445 -21.10 -4.74 24.92
N ILE A 446 -21.04 -5.91 24.29
CA ILE A 446 -21.46 -6.12 22.90
C ILE A 446 -22.71 -7.00 22.93
N ASP A 447 -23.85 -6.43 22.52
CA ASP A 447 -25.13 -7.14 22.41
C ASP A 447 -25.40 -7.60 20.97
N ALA A 448 -25.89 -8.82 20.80
CA ALA A 448 -26.21 -9.36 19.48
C ALA A 448 -27.63 -8.95 19.06
N PHE A 449 -27.80 -7.69 18.63
CA PHE A 449 -29.09 -7.20 18.15
C PHE A 449 -29.53 -7.96 16.89
N LEU A 450 -28.59 -8.27 16.00
CA LEU A 450 -28.68 -9.30 14.95
C LEU A 450 -27.51 -10.29 15.06
N ASP A 451 -27.59 -11.40 14.33
CA ASP A 451 -26.49 -12.37 14.22
C ASP A 451 -25.26 -11.65 13.66
N TYR A 452 -24.08 -11.87 14.23
CA TYR A 452 -22.82 -11.34 13.70
C TYR A 452 -21.72 -12.39 13.73
N SER A 453 -20.77 -12.30 12.81
CA SER A 453 -19.64 -13.21 12.67
C SER A 453 -18.41 -12.46 12.21
N ASP A 454 -17.26 -12.90 12.69
CA ASP A 454 -15.95 -12.34 12.32
C ASP A 454 -15.80 -10.83 12.60
N VAL A 455 -16.42 -10.37 13.69
CA VAL A 455 -16.35 -8.98 14.14
C VAL A 455 -15.09 -8.77 14.97
N SER A 456 -14.45 -7.60 14.86
CA SER A 456 -13.34 -7.19 15.73
C SER A 456 -13.77 -6.11 16.74
N LEU A 457 -13.11 -6.09 17.90
CA LEU A 457 -13.25 -5.06 18.93
C LEU A 457 -11.86 -4.47 19.20
N LYS A 458 -11.73 -3.16 19.03
CA LYS A 458 -10.50 -2.41 19.30
C LYS A 458 -10.78 -1.35 20.37
N ALA A 459 -9.94 -1.29 21.40
CA ALA A 459 -9.96 -0.22 22.40
C ALA A 459 -8.57 0.36 22.57
N VAL A 460 -8.45 1.67 22.40
CA VAL A 460 -7.19 2.41 22.50
C VAL A 460 -7.38 3.64 23.40
N TYR A 461 -6.28 4.11 23.98
CA TYR A 461 -6.26 5.40 24.66
C TYR A 461 -4.96 6.16 24.37
N ASP A 462 -5.05 7.48 24.32
CA ASP A 462 -3.90 8.36 24.09
C ASP A 462 -3.47 8.98 25.41
N ARG A 463 -2.17 9.01 25.67
CA ARG A 463 -1.58 9.64 26.87
C ARG A 463 -0.26 10.34 26.53
N PRO A 464 0.18 11.34 27.32
CA PRO A 464 1.52 11.90 27.18
C PRO A 464 2.60 10.83 27.36
N VAL A 465 3.64 10.86 26.50
CA VAL A 465 4.81 9.99 26.67
C VAL A 465 5.48 10.36 27.99
N SER A 466 5.61 9.37 28.88
CA SER A 466 6.21 9.54 30.20
C SER A 466 7.56 8.81 30.28
N ASN A 467 8.40 9.15 31.27
CA ASN A 467 9.63 8.40 31.53
C ASN A 467 9.37 7.02 32.16
N ASN A 468 8.12 6.74 32.54
CA ASN A 468 7.68 5.45 33.06
C ASN A 468 7.22 4.57 31.88
N GLN A 469 7.88 3.43 31.66
CA GLN A 469 7.43 2.43 30.69
C GLN A 469 6.28 1.64 31.29
N LEU A 470 5.26 1.37 30.49
CA LEU A 470 4.10 0.61 30.98
C LEU A 470 4.49 -0.84 31.31
N PRO A 471 3.95 -1.41 32.40
CA PRO A 471 4.21 -2.79 32.75
C PRO A 471 3.51 -3.70 31.75
N THR A 472 4.10 -4.85 31.46
CA THR A 472 3.49 -5.88 30.61
C THR A 472 2.71 -6.87 31.48
N ALA A 473 1.42 -7.06 31.19
CA ALA A 473 0.59 -8.08 31.82
C ALA A 473 0.69 -9.42 31.06
N SER A 474 0.94 -10.51 31.77
CA SER A 474 0.94 -11.87 31.22
C SER A 474 -0.13 -12.71 31.91
N ILE A 475 -1.22 -13.02 31.20
CA ILE A 475 -2.41 -13.68 31.78
C ILE A 475 -2.39 -15.22 31.69
N ASN A 476 -1.49 -15.80 30.89
CA ASN A 476 -1.22 -17.25 30.80
C ASN A 476 -2.43 -18.18 30.55
N GLY A 477 -3.41 -17.76 29.72
CA GLY A 477 -4.49 -18.63 29.25
C GLY A 477 -4.20 -19.29 27.89
N PRO A 478 -5.21 -19.89 27.22
CA PRO A 478 -6.59 -20.02 27.66
C PRO A 478 -6.75 -21.05 28.78
N TYR A 479 -7.74 -20.83 29.64
CA TYR A 479 -8.06 -21.70 30.76
C TYR A 479 -9.22 -22.63 30.42
N SER A 480 -9.23 -23.81 31.03
CA SER A 480 -10.41 -24.67 31.00
C SER A 480 -10.54 -25.46 32.30
N ALA A 481 -11.78 -25.68 32.73
CA ALA A 481 -12.07 -26.51 33.89
C ALA A 481 -13.45 -27.16 33.78
N THR A 482 -13.79 -27.96 34.78
CA THR A 482 -15.12 -28.55 34.91
C THR A 482 -15.96 -27.73 35.88
N LEU A 483 -17.28 -27.74 35.70
CA LEU A 483 -18.24 -27.00 36.50
C LEU A 483 -18.05 -27.30 37.99
N GLY A 484 -17.80 -26.25 38.79
CA GLY A 484 -17.52 -26.40 40.22
C GLY A 484 -16.07 -26.75 40.59
N SER A 485 -15.16 -26.90 39.61
CA SER A 485 -13.72 -27.06 39.86
C SER A 485 -13.01 -25.70 39.87
N PRO A 486 -12.03 -25.50 40.78
CA PRO A 486 -11.25 -24.27 40.82
C PRO A 486 -10.24 -24.20 39.67
N ILE A 487 -10.15 -23.06 38.99
CA ILE A 487 -9.07 -22.66 38.09
C ILE A 487 -8.08 -21.83 38.90
N SER A 488 -6.79 -22.12 38.77
CA SER A 488 -5.72 -21.26 39.29
C SER A 488 -5.19 -20.39 38.16
N PHE A 489 -5.50 -19.10 38.22
CA PHE A 489 -5.02 -18.12 37.27
C PHE A 489 -3.61 -17.68 37.67
N THR A 490 -2.78 -17.36 36.69
CA THR A 490 -1.39 -16.95 36.94
C THR A 490 -1.02 -15.70 36.17
N SER A 491 -0.39 -14.76 36.86
CA SER A 491 0.21 -13.56 36.29
C SER A 491 1.70 -13.74 35.95
N ASN A 492 2.21 -14.98 36.01
CA ASN A 492 3.63 -15.25 35.81
C ASN A 492 4.12 -14.74 34.44
N GLY A 493 5.28 -14.11 34.42
CA GLY A 493 5.79 -13.39 33.23
C GLY A 493 5.26 -11.96 33.07
N SER A 494 4.36 -11.49 33.95
CA SER A 494 4.10 -10.05 34.02
C SER A 494 5.36 -9.36 34.55
N ALA A 495 5.79 -8.31 33.87
CA ALA A 495 7.05 -7.64 34.15
C ALA A 495 6.93 -6.14 33.97
N ASP A 496 7.79 -5.43 34.69
CA ASP A 496 8.01 -4.01 34.49
C ASP A 496 9.52 -3.81 34.27
N VAL A 497 9.85 -3.05 33.25
CA VAL A 497 11.21 -2.94 32.70
C VAL A 497 12.00 -1.81 33.34
N ASP A 498 11.33 -0.77 33.83
CA ASP A 498 11.93 0.36 34.53
C ASP A 498 11.45 0.51 35.99
N GLY A 499 10.55 -0.37 36.44
CA GLY A 499 10.06 -0.41 37.82
C GLY A 499 9.70 -1.81 38.34
N THR A 500 8.69 -1.85 39.20
CA THR A 500 8.14 -3.08 39.80
C THR A 500 6.62 -3.06 39.82
N ILE A 501 5.99 -4.21 39.57
CA ILE A 501 4.53 -4.36 39.70
C ILE A 501 4.13 -4.29 41.18
N VAL A 502 3.24 -3.35 41.52
CA VAL A 502 2.74 -3.11 42.88
C VAL A 502 1.31 -3.59 43.11
N SER A 503 0.51 -3.79 42.06
CA SER A 503 -0.84 -4.36 42.20
C SER A 503 -1.30 -5.19 41.00
N TYR A 504 -2.18 -6.15 41.28
CA TYR A 504 -2.87 -7.00 40.32
C TYR A 504 -4.38 -6.80 40.48
N SER A 505 -5.11 -6.85 39.37
CA SER A 505 -6.57 -6.81 39.34
C SER A 505 -7.07 -7.75 38.26
N TRP A 506 -7.92 -8.70 38.65
CA TRP A 506 -8.52 -9.71 37.78
C TRP A 506 -10.02 -9.47 37.68
N ASP A 507 -10.54 -9.48 36.45
CA ASP A 507 -11.96 -9.68 36.14
C ASP A 507 -12.10 -11.10 35.56
N LEU A 508 -12.90 -11.94 36.21
CA LEU A 508 -12.99 -13.37 35.89
C LEU A 508 -14.15 -13.68 34.93
N GLY A 509 -14.85 -12.65 34.41
CA GLY A 509 -15.82 -12.77 33.32
C GLY A 509 -17.21 -13.23 33.73
N ASP A 510 -17.41 -13.64 34.99
CA ASP A 510 -18.72 -14.00 35.57
C ASP A 510 -19.22 -12.97 36.60
N GLY A 511 -18.62 -11.77 36.59
CA GLY A 511 -18.88 -10.68 37.54
C GLY A 511 -18.12 -10.81 38.87
N THR A 512 -17.18 -11.77 38.97
CA THR A 512 -16.26 -11.86 40.11
C THR A 512 -14.91 -11.23 39.79
N PHE A 513 -14.30 -10.60 40.81
CA PHE A 513 -13.03 -9.88 40.69
C PHE A 513 -12.04 -10.35 41.76
N SER A 514 -10.74 -10.26 41.49
CA SER A 514 -9.68 -10.52 42.48
C SER A 514 -8.55 -9.49 42.40
N SER A 515 -7.83 -9.31 43.51
CA SER A 515 -6.60 -8.50 43.56
C SER A 515 -5.34 -9.32 43.86
N ASP A 516 -5.50 -10.65 43.97
CA ASP A 516 -4.37 -11.55 44.16
C ASP A 516 -3.54 -11.64 42.87
N ALA A 517 -2.22 -11.80 42.99
CA ALA A 517 -1.36 -12.00 41.82
C ALA A 517 -1.75 -13.27 41.03
N ASN A 518 -2.14 -14.33 41.73
CA ASN A 518 -2.50 -15.63 41.16
C ASN A 518 -3.79 -16.15 41.82
N PRO A 519 -4.97 -15.63 41.44
CA PRO A 519 -6.21 -15.97 42.10
C PRO A 519 -6.70 -17.38 41.73
N VAL A 520 -7.54 -17.93 42.59
CA VAL A 520 -8.22 -19.20 42.34
C VAL A 520 -9.72 -18.95 42.31
N HIS A 521 -10.40 -19.36 41.24
CA HIS A 521 -11.84 -19.14 41.07
C HIS A 521 -12.57 -20.38 40.55
N THR A 522 -13.85 -20.50 40.91
CA THR A 522 -14.71 -21.62 40.53
C THR A 522 -15.99 -21.09 39.90
N TYR A 523 -16.28 -21.53 38.68
CA TYR A 523 -17.47 -21.11 37.94
C TYR A 523 -18.70 -21.94 38.30
N ALA A 524 -19.84 -21.26 38.43
CA ALA A 524 -21.13 -21.83 38.80
C ALA A 524 -21.98 -22.30 37.60
N THR A 525 -21.62 -21.87 36.38
CA THR A 525 -22.27 -22.27 35.12
C THR A 525 -21.24 -22.74 34.11
N ALA A 526 -21.65 -23.68 33.25
CA ALA A 526 -20.83 -24.17 32.15
C ALA A 526 -20.99 -23.21 30.97
N ASP A 527 -19.95 -22.44 30.68
CA ASP A 527 -19.90 -21.45 29.61
C ASP A 527 -18.43 -21.13 29.25
N THR A 528 -18.23 -20.20 28.31
CA THR A 528 -16.94 -19.56 28.06
C THR A 528 -16.95 -18.14 28.61
N PHE A 529 -16.03 -17.85 29.53
CA PHE A 529 -15.91 -16.55 30.19
C PHE A 529 -14.68 -15.81 29.67
N ASN A 530 -14.78 -14.49 29.49
CA ASN A 530 -13.63 -13.65 29.16
C ASN A 530 -12.96 -13.18 30.46
N VAL A 531 -11.66 -13.41 30.59
CA VAL A 531 -10.88 -13.15 31.80
C VAL A 531 -9.85 -12.08 31.49
N THR A 532 -9.77 -11.06 32.33
CA THR A 532 -8.87 -9.90 32.17
C THR A 532 -7.95 -9.79 33.37
N LEU A 533 -6.65 -9.61 33.10
CA LEU A 533 -5.63 -9.29 34.10
C LEU A 533 -5.15 -7.86 33.86
N THR A 534 -5.13 -7.05 34.91
CA THR A 534 -4.54 -5.73 34.94
C THR A 534 -3.42 -5.69 35.98
N VAL A 535 -2.25 -5.19 35.60
CA VAL A 535 -1.10 -4.96 36.49
C VAL A 535 -0.78 -3.48 36.56
N THR A 536 -0.35 -3.00 37.72
CA THR A 536 0.06 -1.61 37.92
C THR A 536 1.46 -1.56 38.52
N ASP A 537 2.30 -0.67 38.01
CA ASP A 537 3.67 -0.47 38.48
C ASP A 537 3.79 0.55 39.63
N ASP A 538 5.00 0.73 40.17
CA ASP A 538 5.30 1.65 41.27
C ASP A 538 5.28 3.14 40.88
N LEU A 539 5.19 3.45 39.60
CA LEU A 539 5.06 4.78 39.03
C LEU A 539 3.63 5.06 38.52
N GLY A 540 2.70 4.13 38.73
CA GLY A 540 1.27 4.23 38.40
C GLY A 540 0.92 3.89 36.94
N GLY A 541 1.85 3.33 36.16
CA GLY A 541 1.57 2.77 34.83
C GLY A 541 0.75 1.49 34.92
N ILE A 542 -0.09 1.23 33.93
CA ILE A 542 -1.07 0.14 33.91
C ILE A 542 -0.93 -0.66 32.63
N GLY A 543 -0.83 -1.99 32.76
CA GLY A 543 -0.86 -2.95 31.66
C GLY A 543 -2.02 -3.92 31.81
N THR A 544 -2.66 -4.30 30.71
CA THR A 544 -3.82 -5.21 30.70
C THR A 544 -3.62 -6.34 29.68
N SER A 545 -4.16 -7.53 29.95
CA SER A 545 -4.17 -8.70 29.07
C SER A 545 -5.49 -9.46 29.23
N ASN A 546 -5.98 -10.12 28.17
CA ASN A 546 -7.25 -10.85 28.14
C ASN A 546 -7.06 -12.31 27.71
N THR A 547 -7.95 -13.21 28.14
CA THR A 547 -8.01 -14.60 27.70
C THR A 547 -9.37 -15.23 27.97
N SER A 548 -9.61 -16.48 27.55
CA SER A 548 -10.87 -17.18 27.82
C SER A 548 -10.73 -18.27 28.90
N ALA A 549 -11.82 -18.55 29.61
CA ALA A 549 -11.98 -19.67 30.52
C ALA A 549 -13.20 -20.53 30.11
N VAL A 550 -12.94 -21.76 29.64
CA VAL A 550 -13.98 -22.69 29.14
C VAL A 550 -14.37 -23.70 30.22
N ILE A 551 -15.65 -23.73 30.60
CA ILE A 551 -16.15 -24.57 31.70
C ILE A 551 -17.06 -25.70 31.18
N THR A 552 -16.68 -26.95 31.46
CA THR A 552 -17.35 -28.17 30.94
C THR A 552 -17.92 -29.04 32.06
N ASN A 553 -18.74 -30.06 31.78
CA ASN A 553 -19.59 -30.70 32.80
C ASN A 553 -19.18 -32.14 33.24
N SER A 554 -17.93 -32.59 33.03
CA SER A 554 -17.53 -34.02 33.18
C SER A 554 -16.70 -34.31 34.45
N GLY A 555 -17.15 -35.22 35.32
CA GLY A 555 -16.60 -35.53 36.66
C GLY A 555 -15.19 -36.16 36.78
N LEU A 556 -14.15 -35.51 36.24
CA LEU A 556 -12.72 -35.82 36.40
C LEU A 556 -12.11 -34.98 37.56
N GLN A 557 -11.29 -35.55 38.43
CA GLN A 557 -10.72 -34.85 39.62
C GLN A 557 -9.19 -34.79 39.65
N GLU A 558 -8.58 -33.63 39.95
CA GLU A 558 -7.11 -33.49 40.04
C GLU A 558 -6.51 -34.11 41.32
N LEU A 559 -5.31 -34.70 41.21
CA LEU A 559 -4.42 -35.10 42.29
C LEU A 559 -3.21 -34.16 42.38
N LYS A 560 -2.77 -33.80 43.60
CA LYS A 560 -1.58 -32.98 43.85
C LYS A 560 -0.42 -33.84 44.35
N ASN A 561 0.81 -33.49 43.96
CA ASN A 561 2.02 -34.22 44.38
C ASN A 561 2.11 -34.33 45.91
N GLY A 562 2.20 -35.55 46.44
CA GLY A 562 2.32 -35.82 47.87
C GLY A 562 1.04 -35.65 48.67
N VAL A 563 -0.09 -35.28 48.06
CA VAL A 563 -1.36 -35.05 48.76
C VAL A 563 -2.29 -36.25 48.57
N ALA A 564 -2.67 -36.89 49.69
CA ALA A 564 -3.57 -38.03 49.68
C ALA A 564 -5.04 -37.59 49.53
N LYS A 565 -5.76 -38.21 48.60
CA LYS A 565 -7.22 -38.10 48.45
C LYS A 565 -7.89 -39.26 49.18
N THR A 566 -8.54 -38.98 50.30
CA THR A 566 -9.15 -39.97 51.21
C THR A 566 -10.68 -40.06 51.05
N GLY A 567 -11.30 -41.11 51.59
CA GLY A 567 -12.76 -41.22 51.66
C GLY A 567 -13.43 -41.64 50.34
N LEU A 568 -12.66 -42.18 49.40
CA LEU A 568 -13.16 -42.57 48.10
C LEU A 568 -14.06 -43.81 48.21
N SER A 569 -15.23 -43.75 47.58
CA SER A 569 -16.22 -44.83 47.57
C SER A 569 -16.90 -44.90 46.20
N ALA A 570 -17.19 -46.11 45.73
CA ALA A 570 -17.92 -46.34 44.47
C ALA A 570 -18.62 -47.70 44.50
N ASN A 571 -19.75 -47.83 43.79
CA ASN A 571 -20.47 -49.09 43.69
C ASN A 571 -19.82 -49.99 42.64
N THR A 572 -20.02 -51.31 42.77
CA THR A 572 -19.57 -52.27 41.76
C THR A 572 -19.95 -51.82 40.33
N GLY A 573 -18.94 -51.66 39.48
CA GLY A 573 -19.09 -51.24 38.08
C GLY A 573 -18.82 -49.75 37.82
N ASP A 574 -18.81 -48.90 38.86
CA ASP A 574 -18.52 -47.48 38.73
C ASP A 574 -17.01 -47.21 38.58
N LEU A 575 -16.69 -46.09 37.94
CA LEU A 575 -15.33 -45.58 37.73
C LEU A 575 -15.19 -44.21 38.39
N ALA A 576 -14.31 -44.11 39.38
CA ALA A 576 -13.83 -42.82 39.88
C ALA A 576 -12.62 -42.38 39.05
N LYS A 577 -12.67 -41.18 38.47
CA LYS A 577 -11.68 -40.70 37.50
C LYS A 577 -10.92 -39.49 38.02
N PHE A 578 -9.61 -39.49 37.79
CA PHE A 578 -8.67 -38.49 38.28
C PHE A 578 -7.58 -38.17 37.25
N PHE A 579 -6.80 -37.10 37.48
CA PHE A 579 -5.58 -36.82 36.73
C PHE A 579 -4.49 -36.18 37.60
N ILE A 580 -3.23 -36.23 37.14
CA ILE A 580 -2.09 -35.51 37.71
C ILE A 580 -1.18 -34.99 36.58
N ASN A 581 -0.71 -33.74 36.68
CA ASN A 581 0.25 -33.16 35.74
C ASN A 581 1.69 -33.42 36.21
N ILE A 582 2.53 -33.93 35.30
CA ILE A 582 3.93 -34.25 35.57
C ILE A 582 4.83 -33.25 34.84
N PRO A 583 5.72 -32.51 35.54
CA PRO A 583 6.66 -31.57 34.92
C PRO A 583 7.87 -32.26 34.28
N ALA A 584 8.58 -31.55 33.41
CA ALA A 584 9.87 -31.98 32.86
C ALA A 584 10.90 -32.29 33.98
N GLY A 585 11.78 -33.26 33.73
CA GLY A 585 12.89 -33.60 34.64
C GLY A 585 12.54 -34.54 35.80
N VAL A 586 11.28 -34.97 35.95
CA VAL A 586 10.88 -35.96 36.97
C VAL A 586 11.51 -37.32 36.69
N THR A 587 12.21 -37.85 37.69
CA THR A 587 12.88 -39.16 37.58
C THR A 587 12.00 -40.34 37.98
N ASN A 588 10.93 -40.10 38.74
CA ASN A 588 10.07 -41.16 39.27
C ASN A 588 8.66 -40.65 39.63
N LEU A 589 7.62 -41.36 39.19
CA LEU A 589 6.22 -41.16 39.60
C LEU A 589 5.68 -42.43 40.26
N VAL A 590 5.06 -42.28 41.42
CA VAL A 590 4.40 -43.36 42.17
C VAL A 590 2.96 -42.98 42.46
N ILE A 591 2.00 -43.80 42.03
CA ILE A 591 0.57 -43.65 42.30
C ILE A 591 0.11 -44.88 43.08
N LYS A 592 -0.48 -44.68 44.25
CA LYS A 592 -0.82 -45.73 45.19
C LYS A 592 -2.24 -45.60 45.72
N VAL A 593 -2.91 -46.75 45.79
CA VAL A 593 -4.19 -46.93 46.48
C VAL A 593 -3.93 -47.65 47.80
N SER A 594 -4.61 -47.25 48.88
CA SER A 594 -4.52 -47.90 50.18
C SER A 594 -5.75 -47.66 51.07
N GLY A 595 -5.95 -48.51 52.08
CA GLY A 595 -7.01 -48.36 53.08
C GLY A 595 -8.41 -48.77 52.61
N GLY A 596 -9.42 -48.49 53.42
CA GLY A 596 -10.82 -48.77 53.09
C GLY A 596 -11.23 -50.24 53.10
N THR A 597 -12.43 -50.50 52.56
CA THR A 597 -13.03 -51.83 52.35
C THR A 597 -13.41 -52.02 50.88
N GLY A 598 -13.68 -53.24 50.43
CA GLY A 598 -14.03 -53.53 49.03
C GLY A 598 -12.84 -53.85 48.14
N ASP A 599 -12.98 -53.56 46.84
CA ASP A 599 -12.02 -53.92 45.79
C ASP A 599 -11.94 -52.83 44.71
N ALA A 600 -10.92 -51.98 44.82
CA ALA A 600 -10.67 -50.82 43.97
C ALA A 600 -9.42 -51.02 43.12
N ASP A 601 -9.61 -51.21 41.81
CA ASP A 601 -8.51 -51.46 40.88
C ASP A 601 -7.99 -50.15 40.27
N LEU A 602 -6.68 -49.93 40.33
CA LEU A 602 -5.96 -48.76 39.84
C LEU A 602 -5.60 -48.92 38.36
N TYR A 603 -5.89 -47.88 37.58
CA TYR A 603 -5.49 -47.73 36.20
C TYR A 603 -4.80 -46.38 36.00
N THR A 604 -3.77 -46.34 35.17
CA THR A 604 -3.06 -45.10 34.81
C THR A 604 -2.79 -45.05 33.30
N GLN A 605 -2.83 -43.86 32.70
CA GLN A 605 -2.57 -43.64 31.27
C GLN A 605 -2.08 -42.21 31.02
N LEU A 606 -1.20 -42.01 30.05
CA LEU A 606 -0.78 -40.68 29.59
C LEU A 606 -1.74 -40.14 28.52
N GLY A 607 -2.17 -38.89 28.64
CA GLY A 607 -2.84 -38.12 27.57
C GLY A 607 -4.28 -38.51 27.25
N ALA A 608 -4.82 -39.58 27.82
CA ALA A 608 -6.23 -39.97 27.71
C ALA A 608 -6.68 -40.83 28.90
N GLU A 609 -7.99 -40.90 29.15
CA GLU A 609 -8.55 -41.76 30.20
C GLU A 609 -8.22 -43.25 29.94
N PRO A 610 -7.78 -44.01 30.96
CA PRO A 610 -7.52 -45.43 30.81
C PRO A 610 -8.82 -46.23 30.59
N THR A 611 -8.74 -47.26 29.75
CA THR A 611 -9.82 -48.23 29.51
C THR A 611 -9.37 -49.64 29.91
N ASP A 612 -10.27 -50.62 29.87
CA ASP A 612 -9.90 -52.02 30.11
C ASP A 612 -8.92 -52.59 29.06
N SER A 613 -8.74 -51.92 27.92
CA SER A 613 -7.84 -52.32 26.84
C SER A 613 -6.69 -51.33 26.56
N SER A 614 -6.65 -50.17 27.22
CA SER A 614 -5.63 -49.14 27.02
C SER A 614 -5.23 -48.50 28.35
N TYR A 615 -4.05 -48.86 28.84
CA TYR A 615 -3.47 -48.34 30.09
C TYR A 615 -1.94 -48.49 30.07
N VAL A 616 -1.24 -47.63 30.80
CA VAL A 616 0.21 -47.75 31.07
C VAL A 616 0.45 -48.70 32.23
N CYS A 617 -0.30 -48.56 33.32
CA CYS A 617 -0.17 -49.45 34.48
C CYS A 617 -1.52 -49.81 35.10
N ARG A 618 -1.63 -51.09 35.45
CA ARG A 618 -2.78 -51.74 36.08
C ARG A 618 -2.34 -52.95 36.93
N PRO A 619 -2.17 -52.81 38.25
CA PRO A 619 -1.65 -53.87 39.12
C PRO A 619 -2.57 -55.08 39.28
N TYR A 620 -3.89 -54.88 39.27
CA TYR A 620 -4.93 -55.91 39.32
C TYR A 620 -4.80 -56.88 40.51
N VAL A 621 -4.73 -56.31 41.71
CA VAL A 621 -4.54 -57.04 42.96
C VAL A 621 -5.81 -56.90 43.79
N GLY A 622 -6.48 -58.02 44.06
CA GLY A 622 -7.71 -58.03 44.85
C GLY A 622 -7.55 -57.31 46.20
N GLY A 623 -8.43 -56.34 46.46
CA GLY A 623 -8.41 -55.42 47.60
C GLY A 623 -8.07 -54.00 47.16
N ASN A 624 -7.63 -53.16 48.12
CA ASN A 624 -7.41 -51.73 47.88
C ASN A 624 -5.93 -51.33 48.00
N SER A 625 -4.99 -52.26 47.87
CA SER A 625 -3.57 -52.02 48.09
C SER A 625 -2.77 -52.19 46.79
N GLU A 626 -2.96 -51.23 45.89
CA GLU A 626 -2.34 -51.23 44.56
C GLU A 626 -1.32 -50.10 44.41
N THR A 627 -0.31 -50.30 43.56
CA THR A 627 0.71 -49.27 43.28
C THR A 627 1.18 -49.36 41.84
N CYS A 628 1.17 -48.22 41.15
CA CYS A 628 1.81 -48.00 39.87
C CYS A 628 3.05 -47.14 40.05
N THR A 629 4.17 -47.55 39.47
CA THR A 629 5.42 -46.78 39.47
C THR A 629 5.91 -46.63 38.05
N GLN A 630 6.19 -45.40 37.66
CA GLN A 630 6.77 -45.07 36.37
C GLN A 630 8.14 -44.42 36.61
N ALA A 631 9.21 -45.09 36.16
CA ALA A 631 10.53 -44.48 36.09
C ALA A 631 10.57 -43.54 34.88
N ALA A 632 11.13 -42.34 35.08
CA ALA A 632 11.21 -41.27 34.08
C ALA A 632 9.87 -41.08 33.31
N PRO A 633 8.77 -40.72 34.00
CA PRO A 633 7.49 -40.48 33.34
C PRO A 633 7.62 -39.37 32.28
N THR A 634 6.96 -39.54 31.14
CA THR A 634 6.81 -38.46 30.17
C THR A 634 6.07 -37.29 30.81
N GLU A 635 6.56 -36.08 30.56
CA GLU A 635 5.88 -34.83 30.91
C GLU A 635 4.46 -34.80 30.33
N GLY A 636 3.54 -34.19 31.07
CA GLY A 636 2.16 -34.01 30.65
C GLY A 636 1.13 -34.61 31.60
N MET A 637 -0.12 -34.69 31.12
CA MET A 637 -1.27 -35.08 31.93
C MET A 637 -1.42 -36.61 32.01
N TRP A 638 -1.30 -37.15 33.22
CA TRP A 638 -1.54 -38.56 33.52
C TRP A 638 -2.94 -38.76 34.10
N TYR A 639 -3.76 -39.53 33.41
CA TYR A 639 -5.08 -39.94 33.85
C TYR A 639 -4.98 -41.15 34.78
N VAL A 640 -5.77 -41.14 35.85
CA VAL A 640 -5.82 -42.16 36.88
C VAL A 640 -7.27 -42.56 37.13
N SER A 641 -7.61 -43.83 37.04
CA SER A 641 -8.98 -44.31 37.32
C SER A 641 -8.97 -45.39 38.40
N LEU A 642 -9.97 -45.36 39.28
CA LEU A 642 -10.28 -46.43 40.21
C LEU A 642 -11.57 -47.11 39.78
N LYS A 643 -11.49 -48.38 39.38
CA LYS A 643 -12.65 -49.18 38.99
C LYS A 643 -13.11 -50.02 40.18
N ALA A 644 -14.37 -49.90 40.55
CA ALA A 644 -14.95 -50.70 41.62
C ALA A 644 -15.30 -52.11 41.12
N TYR A 645 -14.40 -53.07 41.32
CA TYR A 645 -14.69 -54.49 41.02
C TYR A 645 -15.64 -55.10 42.03
N ASN A 646 -15.52 -54.68 43.28
CA ASN A 646 -16.56 -54.78 44.29
C ASN A 646 -16.77 -53.38 44.87
N THR A 647 -17.99 -53.08 45.34
CA THR A 647 -18.25 -51.82 46.04
C THR A 647 -17.19 -51.56 47.10
N PHE A 648 -16.49 -50.43 46.96
CA PHE A 648 -15.44 -50.02 47.88
C PHE A 648 -15.84 -48.75 48.62
N ALA A 649 -15.30 -48.61 49.83
CA ALA A 649 -15.56 -47.45 50.68
C ALA A 649 -14.31 -47.07 51.49
N ASP A 650 -14.16 -45.77 51.77
CA ASP A 650 -13.08 -45.17 52.55
C ASP A 650 -11.66 -45.45 52.01
N VAL A 651 -11.52 -45.57 50.69
CA VAL A 651 -10.24 -45.79 50.01
C VAL A 651 -9.44 -44.48 49.91
N THR A 652 -8.11 -44.58 49.95
CA THR A 652 -7.18 -43.46 49.81
C THR A 652 -6.30 -43.61 48.57
N LEU A 653 -6.23 -42.58 47.74
CA LEU A 653 -5.37 -42.47 46.56
C LEU A 653 -4.29 -41.40 46.79
N LEU A 654 -3.03 -41.74 46.53
CA LEU A 654 -1.88 -40.84 46.70
C LEU A 654 -0.97 -40.92 45.47
N ALA A 655 -0.60 -39.78 44.90
CA ALA A 655 0.40 -39.67 43.85
C ALA A 655 1.61 -38.87 44.34
N THR A 656 2.83 -39.36 44.10
CA THR A 656 4.10 -38.73 44.50
C THR A 656 5.12 -38.77 43.38
N PHE A 657 5.87 -37.70 43.16
CA PHE A 657 7.04 -37.65 42.28
C PHE A 657 8.19 -36.82 42.88
N ASP A 658 9.42 -37.13 42.48
CA ASP A 658 10.64 -36.43 42.92
C ASP A 658 10.78 -35.07 42.22
N ALA A 659 11.02 -33.99 42.98
CA ALA A 659 11.35 -32.68 42.42
C ALA A 659 12.84 -32.64 42.06
N GLY A 660 13.19 -32.36 40.79
CA GLY A 660 14.58 -32.15 40.39
C GLY A 660 15.18 -30.90 41.06
N ALA A 661 16.50 -30.86 41.24
CA ALA A 661 17.18 -29.62 41.64
C ALA A 661 17.02 -28.61 40.49
N GLU A 662 16.51 -27.43 40.81
CA GLU A 662 16.29 -26.39 39.79
C GLU A 662 17.64 -25.82 39.32
N ASN A 663 17.83 -25.77 38.01
CA ASN A 663 18.94 -25.07 37.36
C ASN A 663 18.78 -23.56 37.59
N VAL A 664 19.85 -22.84 37.91
CA VAL A 664 19.83 -21.37 38.03
C VAL A 664 20.32 -20.76 36.72
N ALA A 665 19.61 -19.75 36.20
CA ALA A 665 19.99 -19.13 34.93
C ALA A 665 21.36 -18.42 35.02
N PRO A 666 22.14 -18.38 33.91
CA PRO A 666 23.43 -17.68 33.88
C PRO A 666 23.22 -16.15 33.99
N THR A 667 24.31 -15.40 34.08
CA THR A 667 24.31 -13.92 34.00
C THR A 667 25.13 -13.48 32.77
N ALA A 668 24.51 -12.68 31.91
CA ALA A 668 25.15 -12.09 30.71
C ALA A 668 25.69 -10.68 30.98
N ASN A 669 26.80 -10.32 30.33
CA ASN A 669 27.34 -8.95 30.32
C ASN A 669 27.86 -8.57 28.92
N ALA A 670 27.15 -7.67 28.23
CA ALA A 670 27.48 -7.23 26.88
C ALA A 670 28.58 -6.13 26.80
N ASN A 671 29.08 -5.64 27.94
CA ASN A 671 30.02 -4.50 28.04
C ASN A 671 29.53 -3.25 27.28
N GLY A 672 30.44 -2.40 26.80
CA GLY A 672 30.13 -1.14 26.11
C GLY A 672 29.99 0.08 27.04
N ALA A 673 29.41 1.20 26.60
CA ALA A 673 28.89 1.46 25.24
C ALA A 673 29.99 1.51 24.17
N TYR A 674 29.62 1.22 22.93
CA TYR A 674 30.51 1.20 21.76
C TYR A 674 30.21 2.37 20.82
N VAL A 675 31.23 2.84 20.09
CA VAL A 675 31.12 3.95 19.13
C VAL A 675 31.83 3.61 17.82
N GLY A 676 31.25 4.00 16.69
CA GLY A 676 31.82 3.79 15.36
C GLY A 676 31.18 4.64 14.26
N SER A 677 31.57 4.37 13.01
CA SER A 677 31.04 5.02 11.81
C SER A 677 30.58 3.97 10.81
N VAL A 678 29.65 4.33 9.93
CA VAL A 678 29.13 3.43 8.89
C VAL A 678 30.27 2.77 8.11
N GLY A 679 30.21 1.45 7.96
CA GLY A 679 31.19 0.62 7.25
C GLY A 679 32.47 0.28 8.04
N GLN A 680 32.67 0.82 9.25
CA GLN A 680 33.82 0.47 10.11
C GLN A 680 33.46 -0.65 11.09
N SER A 681 34.42 -1.55 11.34
CA SER A 681 34.22 -2.68 12.26
C SER A 681 34.45 -2.28 13.73
N ILE A 682 33.50 -2.64 14.59
CA ILE A 682 33.49 -2.48 16.05
C ILE A 682 33.72 -3.85 16.69
N ASN A 683 34.57 -3.94 17.72
CA ASN A 683 34.83 -5.18 18.46
C ASN A 683 34.02 -5.25 19.76
N PHE A 684 33.28 -6.34 19.94
CA PHE A 684 32.38 -6.58 21.07
C PHE A 684 32.96 -7.60 22.05
N SER A 685 32.57 -7.50 23.33
CA SER A 685 33.14 -8.28 24.43
C SER A 685 32.07 -8.87 25.35
N SER A 686 32.16 -10.17 25.64
CA SER A 686 31.33 -10.86 26.64
C SER A 686 32.00 -10.97 28.02
N GLN A 687 33.11 -10.25 28.23
CA GLN A 687 33.83 -10.25 29.49
C GLN A 687 32.91 -9.87 30.66
N GLY A 688 32.78 -10.76 31.65
CA GLY A 688 31.94 -10.55 32.82
C GLY A 688 30.65 -11.36 32.84
N SER A 689 30.32 -12.10 31.76
CA SER A 689 29.29 -13.14 31.82
C SER A 689 29.76 -14.31 32.69
N SER A 690 28.87 -14.88 33.49
CA SER A 690 29.17 -15.97 34.42
C SER A 690 27.96 -16.85 34.70
N ASP A 691 28.19 -18.09 35.09
CA ASP A 691 27.17 -18.99 35.62
C ASP A 691 27.55 -19.46 37.03
N SER A 692 26.57 -19.57 37.93
CA SER A 692 26.79 -19.70 39.37
C SER A 692 26.80 -21.15 39.89
N ASP A 693 26.10 -22.04 39.19
CA ASP A 693 25.96 -23.47 39.47
C ASP A 693 26.49 -24.35 38.34
N GLY A 694 26.84 -23.78 37.18
CA GLY A 694 27.41 -24.48 36.03
C GLY A 694 28.44 -23.68 35.23
N SER A 695 28.35 -23.78 33.90
CA SER A 695 29.21 -23.11 32.93
C SER A 695 28.45 -22.63 31.70
N ILE A 696 28.89 -21.52 31.10
CA ILE A 696 28.29 -21.01 29.86
C ILE A 696 28.63 -21.95 28.69
N ALA A 697 27.59 -22.51 28.08
CA ALA A 697 27.67 -23.40 26.93
C ALA A 697 27.73 -22.66 25.59
N SER A 698 27.00 -21.54 25.43
CA SER A 698 26.98 -20.77 24.18
C SER A 698 26.75 -19.26 24.36
N TYR A 699 27.15 -18.50 23.35
CA TYR A 699 26.93 -17.06 23.22
C TYR A 699 26.14 -16.81 21.94
N GLU A 700 25.25 -15.84 21.95
CA GLU A 700 24.59 -15.32 20.77
C GLU A 700 24.50 -13.80 20.88
N TRP A 701 25.15 -13.12 19.96
CA TRP A 701 25.07 -11.68 19.79
C TRP A 701 24.05 -11.36 18.72
N ASN A 702 23.16 -10.41 19.00
CA ASN A 702 22.35 -9.72 18.01
C ASN A 702 22.79 -8.25 18.01
N PHE A 703 23.27 -7.78 16.86
CA PHE A 703 23.85 -6.44 16.74
C PHE A 703 22.82 -5.32 16.57
N GLY A 704 21.52 -5.66 16.51
CA GLY A 704 20.42 -4.68 16.36
C GLY A 704 20.19 -4.22 14.92
N ASP A 705 20.82 -4.89 13.93
CA ASP A 705 20.69 -4.62 12.50
C ASP A 705 20.30 -5.88 11.69
N GLY A 706 19.79 -6.91 12.39
CA GLY A 706 19.43 -8.21 11.82
C GLY A 706 20.60 -9.20 11.70
N SER A 707 21.84 -8.76 11.91
CA SER A 707 22.99 -9.66 11.95
C SER A 707 23.23 -10.26 13.33
N VAL A 708 23.72 -11.50 13.35
CA VAL A 708 23.99 -12.26 14.58
C VAL A 708 25.38 -12.90 14.58
N SER A 709 25.89 -13.26 15.75
CA SER A 709 27.15 -14.00 15.91
C SER A 709 27.14 -14.92 17.12
N THR A 710 27.71 -16.12 16.98
CA THR A 710 27.85 -17.08 18.08
C THR A 710 29.24 -17.08 18.75
N LEU A 711 30.14 -16.21 18.29
CA LEU A 711 31.46 -16.03 18.91
C LEU A 711 31.31 -15.28 20.24
N ALA A 712 32.12 -15.64 21.24
CA ALA A 712 32.13 -14.94 22.53
C ALA A 712 32.50 -13.44 22.40
N ASN A 713 33.48 -13.11 21.54
CA ASN A 713 33.94 -11.73 21.31
C ASN A 713 34.00 -11.44 19.80
N PRO A 714 32.89 -11.08 19.15
CA PRO A 714 32.83 -10.85 17.72
C PRO A 714 33.24 -9.42 17.31
N SER A 715 33.46 -9.23 16.01
CA SER A 715 33.60 -7.92 15.38
C SER A 715 32.47 -7.72 14.38
N HIS A 716 31.85 -6.53 14.34
CA HIS A 716 30.73 -6.23 13.44
C HIS A 716 30.80 -4.81 12.87
N ALA A 717 30.36 -4.63 11.63
CA ALA A 717 30.35 -3.33 10.95
C ALA A 717 28.93 -3.00 10.48
N TYR A 718 28.49 -1.78 10.75
CA TYR A 718 27.12 -1.34 10.49
C TYR A 718 27.01 -0.58 9.17
N SER A 719 25.97 -0.86 8.39
CA SER A 719 25.72 -0.22 7.09
C SER A 719 24.92 1.08 7.18
N VAL A 720 24.28 1.36 8.32
CA VAL A 720 23.41 2.55 8.51
C VAL A 720 23.84 3.32 9.76
N ALA A 721 23.73 4.64 9.71
CA ALA A 721 24.03 5.50 10.84
C ALA A 721 22.84 5.57 11.80
N ARG A 722 22.98 4.99 12.99
CA ARG A 722 22.03 5.11 14.09
C ARG A 722 22.65 4.59 15.39
N ASN A 723 21.92 4.70 16.48
CA ASN A 723 22.22 3.92 17.68
C ASN A 723 21.62 2.53 17.53
N TYR A 724 22.45 1.50 17.69
CA TYR A 724 22.03 0.11 17.70
C TYR A 724 21.98 -0.43 19.12
N THR A 725 20.89 -1.11 19.47
CA THR A 725 20.83 -1.91 20.70
C THR A 725 21.46 -3.26 20.40
N VAL A 726 22.61 -3.51 21.02
CA VAL A 726 23.34 -4.77 20.88
C VAL A 726 22.98 -5.66 22.05
N MET A 727 22.48 -6.86 21.76
CA MET A 727 22.06 -7.84 22.76
C MET A 727 23.02 -9.03 22.74
N LEU A 728 23.48 -9.43 23.92
CA LEU A 728 24.17 -10.69 24.14
C LEU A 728 23.25 -11.63 24.93
N THR A 729 22.93 -12.78 24.35
CA THR A 729 22.31 -13.93 25.03
C THR A 729 23.39 -14.94 25.38
N VAL A 730 23.40 -15.43 26.61
CA VAL A 730 24.24 -16.56 27.03
C VAL A 730 23.36 -17.72 27.47
N THR A 731 23.77 -18.94 27.14
CA THR A 731 23.10 -20.19 27.56
C THR A 731 24.06 -21.00 28.43
N ASP A 732 23.59 -21.53 29.55
CA ASP A 732 24.38 -22.42 30.42
C ASP A 732 24.35 -23.89 29.96
N ASP A 733 25.01 -24.77 30.71
CA ASP A 733 25.03 -26.22 30.47
C ASP A 733 23.76 -26.95 30.92
N GLY A 734 22.84 -26.28 31.62
CA GLY A 734 21.49 -26.74 31.97
C GLY A 734 20.41 -26.34 30.97
N GLY A 735 20.74 -25.49 29.98
CA GLY A 735 19.85 -24.99 28.93
C GLY A 735 19.10 -23.70 29.27
N LEU A 736 19.32 -23.08 30.43
CA LEU A 736 18.75 -21.77 30.76
C LEU A 736 19.56 -20.65 30.12
N THR A 737 18.90 -19.51 29.91
CA THR A 737 19.48 -18.36 29.22
C THR A 737 19.34 -17.07 30.01
N HIS A 738 20.23 -16.12 29.72
CA HIS A 738 20.11 -14.74 30.19
C HIS A 738 20.62 -13.78 29.13
N THR A 739 20.03 -12.58 29.08
CA THR A 739 20.35 -11.56 28.08
C THR A 739 20.93 -10.31 28.74
N SER A 740 21.80 -9.60 28.03
CA SER A 740 22.34 -8.30 28.42
C SER A 740 22.40 -7.40 27.21
N THR A 741 21.97 -6.15 27.36
CA THR A 741 21.95 -5.18 26.28
C THR A 741 22.94 -4.05 26.51
N THR A 742 23.42 -3.47 25.43
CA THR A 742 24.30 -2.29 25.40
C THR A 742 24.06 -1.53 24.11
N THR A 743 24.71 -0.37 23.94
CA THR A 743 24.53 0.47 22.76
C THR A 743 25.79 0.51 21.91
N ALA A 744 25.60 0.50 20.59
CA ALA A 744 26.61 0.87 19.61
C ALA A 744 26.15 2.12 18.84
N SER A 745 26.77 3.26 19.11
CA SER A 745 26.47 4.53 18.42
C SER A 745 27.26 4.63 17.13
N VAL A 746 26.57 4.47 16.00
CA VAL A 746 27.15 4.53 14.65
C VAL A 746 26.74 5.84 13.99
N THR A 747 27.73 6.63 13.61
CA THR A 747 27.51 7.92 12.95
C THR A 747 27.69 7.82 11.44
N ALA A 748 26.94 8.64 10.70
CA ALA A 748 27.07 8.73 9.25
C ALA A 748 28.48 9.19 8.90
N SER A 749 29.07 8.57 7.87
CA SER A 749 30.25 9.12 7.23
C SER A 749 29.89 10.52 6.71
N GLN A 750 30.71 11.52 7.02
CA GLN A 750 30.44 12.90 6.63
C GLN A 750 30.62 13.03 5.11
N ASN A 751 29.52 13.13 4.35
CA ASN A 751 29.58 13.23 2.88
C ASN A 751 30.18 14.58 2.44
N VAL A 752 31.17 14.56 1.56
CA VAL A 752 31.78 15.75 0.96
C VAL A 752 31.28 15.87 -0.48
N ALA A 753 30.52 16.93 -0.77
CA ALA A 753 29.94 17.16 -2.10
C ALA A 753 31.01 17.06 -3.22
N PRO A 754 30.63 16.51 -4.39
CA PRO A 754 31.57 16.31 -5.48
C PRO A 754 32.06 17.65 -6.05
N VAL A 755 33.09 17.61 -6.88
CA VAL A 755 33.59 18.75 -7.64
C VAL A 755 33.19 18.56 -9.10
N ALA A 756 32.35 19.43 -9.64
CA ALA A 756 32.01 19.45 -11.06
C ALA A 756 33.07 20.21 -11.88
N GLN A 757 33.38 19.71 -13.08
CA GLN A 757 34.22 20.42 -14.06
C GLN A 757 33.61 20.33 -15.46
N ALA A 758 32.92 21.40 -15.89
CA ALA A 758 32.26 21.49 -17.19
C ALA A 758 33.23 21.66 -18.38
N ASN A 759 34.52 21.89 -18.09
CA ASN A 759 35.59 22.17 -19.06
C ASN A 759 35.25 23.34 -20.02
N GLY A 760 36.02 23.53 -21.10
CA GLY A 760 35.82 24.64 -22.06
C GLY A 760 36.85 25.78 -21.91
N PRO A 761 36.61 26.96 -22.53
CA PRO A 761 35.45 27.30 -23.37
C PRO A 761 35.35 26.45 -24.65
N TYR A 762 34.13 26.31 -25.17
CA TYR A 762 33.84 25.58 -26.39
C TYR A 762 33.50 26.52 -27.55
N SER A 763 33.67 26.06 -28.78
CA SER A 763 33.30 26.82 -29.97
C SER A 763 32.91 25.90 -31.12
N GLY A 764 31.95 26.33 -31.94
CA GLY A 764 31.50 25.58 -33.12
C GLY A 764 30.79 26.45 -34.16
N GLU A 765 30.28 25.80 -35.20
CA GLU A 765 29.43 26.42 -36.21
C GLU A 765 28.01 25.90 -36.09
N VAL A 766 27.02 26.70 -36.50
CA VAL A 766 25.61 26.28 -36.55
C VAL A 766 25.48 24.96 -37.32
N GLY A 767 24.75 24.00 -36.75
CA GLY A 767 24.54 22.67 -37.35
C GLY A 767 25.72 21.69 -37.22
N SER A 768 26.82 22.09 -36.57
CA SER A 768 27.94 21.19 -36.24
C SER A 768 27.85 20.68 -34.80
N ALA A 769 28.12 19.38 -34.62
CA ALA A 769 28.16 18.76 -33.30
C ALA A 769 29.40 19.20 -32.51
N ILE A 770 29.19 19.70 -31.29
CA ILE A 770 30.21 20.06 -30.30
C ILE A 770 30.26 18.98 -29.22
N SER A 771 31.45 18.46 -28.93
CA SER A 771 31.65 17.46 -27.86
C SER A 771 32.01 18.13 -26.54
N PHE A 772 31.26 17.80 -25.49
CA PHE A 772 31.43 18.32 -24.13
C PHE A 772 32.12 17.28 -23.25
N SER A 773 32.87 17.74 -22.25
CA SER A 773 33.56 16.84 -21.33
C SER A 773 33.37 17.21 -19.87
N SER A 774 33.13 16.18 -19.05
CA SER A 774 33.14 16.27 -17.59
C SER A 774 34.48 15.86 -16.96
N GLN A 775 35.53 15.68 -17.79
CA GLN A 775 36.85 15.25 -17.33
C GLN A 775 37.36 16.14 -16.19
N GLY A 776 37.81 15.51 -15.09
CA GLY A 776 38.27 16.22 -13.90
C GLY A 776 37.19 16.43 -12.84
N SER A 777 35.93 16.04 -13.11
CA SER A 777 34.94 15.94 -12.05
C SER A 777 35.29 14.78 -11.11
N THR A 778 35.28 15.01 -9.80
CA THR A 778 35.72 14.03 -8.79
C THR A 778 34.88 14.09 -7.54
N ASP A 779 34.82 12.97 -6.84
CA ASP A 779 34.31 12.85 -5.48
C ASP A 779 35.45 12.29 -4.61
N SER A 780 35.68 12.88 -3.43
CA SER A 780 36.83 12.58 -2.57
C SER A 780 36.60 11.41 -1.61
N ASP A 781 35.34 11.14 -1.27
CA ASP A 781 34.88 10.15 -0.31
C ASP A 781 33.88 9.16 -0.93
N GLY A 782 33.53 9.35 -2.20
CA GLY A 782 32.69 8.44 -2.96
C GLY A 782 32.97 8.39 -4.46
N SER A 783 31.90 8.35 -5.25
CA SER A 783 31.89 8.29 -6.71
C SER A 783 30.72 9.08 -7.29
N ILE A 784 30.92 9.69 -8.47
CA ILE A 784 29.86 10.37 -9.21
C ILE A 784 28.96 9.34 -9.90
N VAL A 785 27.64 9.40 -9.64
CA VAL A 785 26.64 8.45 -10.18
C VAL A 785 25.79 9.05 -11.29
N SER A 786 25.68 10.38 -11.41
CA SER A 786 24.95 11.00 -12.51
C SER A 786 25.56 12.33 -12.97
N TYR A 787 25.26 12.65 -14.23
CA TYR A 787 25.65 13.88 -14.91
C TYR A 787 24.39 14.51 -15.51
N SER A 788 24.30 15.84 -15.47
CA SER A 788 23.24 16.60 -16.11
C SER A 788 23.83 17.83 -16.76
N TRP A 789 23.61 17.96 -18.07
CA TRP A 789 24.04 19.08 -18.89
C TRP A 789 22.83 19.90 -19.31
N ASP A 790 22.88 21.20 -19.08
CA ASP A 790 21.98 22.20 -19.69
C ASP A 790 22.80 23.02 -20.69
N PHE A 791 22.42 22.97 -21.97
CA PHE A 791 23.18 23.61 -23.05
C PHE A 791 22.87 25.11 -23.23
N GLY A 792 21.91 25.65 -22.48
CA GLY A 792 21.53 27.06 -22.50
C GLY A 792 20.63 27.48 -23.68
N ASP A 793 20.18 26.53 -24.49
CA ASP A 793 19.26 26.73 -25.63
C ASP A 793 17.89 26.03 -25.42
N GLY A 794 17.63 25.55 -24.21
CA GLY A 794 16.42 24.80 -23.85
C GLY A 794 16.54 23.28 -23.99
N THR A 795 17.70 22.78 -24.42
CA THR A 795 17.98 21.33 -24.51
C THR A 795 18.94 20.85 -23.42
N SER A 796 18.94 19.54 -23.15
CA SER A 796 19.74 18.94 -22.06
C SER A 796 20.26 17.53 -22.39
N SER A 797 21.19 17.02 -21.57
CA SER A 797 21.69 15.63 -21.67
C SER A 797 22.08 15.06 -20.31
N SER A 798 21.93 13.75 -20.13
CA SER A 798 22.38 13.01 -18.94
C SER A 798 23.68 12.21 -19.15
N GLN A 799 24.31 12.31 -20.32
CA GLN A 799 25.57 11.60 -20.60
C GLN A 799 26.75 12.30 -19.91
N ALA A 800 27.76 11.54 -19.49
CA ALA A 800 28.96 12.11 -18.86
C ALA A 800 29.75 13.02 -19.83
N ASN A 801 29.83 12.65 -21.11
CA ASN A 801 30.50 13.42 -22.16
C ASN A 801 29.60 13.48 -23.41
N PRO A 802 28.58 14.37 -23.43
CA PRO A 802 27.61 14.43 -24.50
C PRO A 802 28.15 15.14 -25.75
N SER A 803 27.45 14.97 -26.85
CA SER A 803 27.62 15.78 -28.06
C SER A 803 26.33 16.55 -28.32
N HIS A 804 26.42 17.86 -28.58
CA HIS A 804 25.25 18.72 -28.82
C HIS A 804 25.45 19.60 -30.05
N THR A 805 24.36 19.92 -30.75
CA THR A 805 24.37 20.75 -31.98
C THR A 805 23.44 21.94 -31.79
N TYR A 806 23.96 23.14 -31.99
CA TYR A 806 23.18 24.37 -31.89
C TYR A 806 22.59 24.77 -33.24
N GLU A 807 21.29 25.07 -33.27
CA GLU A 807 20.54 25.48 -34.47
C GLU A 807 20.68 26.96 -34.81
N SER A 808 21.17 27.77 -33.87
CA SER A 808 21.35 29.21 -34.05
C SER A 808 22.75 29.65 -33.61
N ALA A 809 23.26 30.70 -34.27
CA ALA A 809 24.52 31.32 -33.90
C ALA A 809 24.30 32.19 -32.66
N GLY A 810 25.24 32.17 -31.72
CA GLY A 810 25.13 32.87 -30.45
C GLY A 810 26.17 32.43 -29.44
N ASP A 811 26.23 33.16 -28.33
CA ASP A 811 26.99 32.78 -27.15
C ASP A 811 26.04 32.10 -26.14
N PHE A 812 26.38 30.88 -25.74
CA PHE A 812 25.60 30.07 -24.80
C PHE A 812 26.42 29.80 -23.53
N ILE A 813 25.72 29.60 -22.41
CA ILE A 813 26.31 29.12 -21.15
C ILE A 813 25.83 27.70 -20.94
N VAL A 814 26.76 26.75 -20.97
CA VAL A 814 26.49 25.37 -20.63
C VAL A 814 26.73 25.14 -19.14
N THR A 815 25.83 24.43 -18.47
CA THR A 815 25.95 24.06 -17.05
C THR A 815 26.05 22.55 -16.93
N LEU A 816 27.13 22.06 -16.32
CA LEU A 816 27.27 20.68 -15.87
C LEU A 816 26.93 20.61 -14.39
N THR A 817 25.99 19.74 -14.03
CA THR A 817 25.72 19.32 -12.65
C THR A 817 26.09 17.85 -12.50
N VAL A 818 26.85 17.51 -11.46
CA VAL A 818 27.20 16.12 -11.11
C VAL A 818 26.63 15.79 -9.74
N THR A 819 26.23 14.53 -9.57
CA THR A 819 25.69 14.01 -8.31
C THR A 819 26.51 12.80 -7.86
N ASP A 820 26.87 12.76 -6.57
CA ASP A 820 27.58 11.64 -5.97
C ASP A 820 26.66 10.48 -5.55
N ASN A 821 27.25 9.36 -5.13
CA ASN A 821 26.55 8.16 -4.69
C ASN A 821 25.81 8.31 -3.35
N LEU A 822 25.86 9.47 -2.71
CA LEU A 822 25.14 9.83 -1.50
C LEU A 822 24.17 11.02 -1.74
N GLY A 823 23.97 11.41 -3.00
CA GLY A 823 22.99 12.40 -3.43
C GLY A 823 23.44 13.87 -3.36
N ALA A 824 24.67 14.19 -2.94
CA ALA A 824 25.12 15.58 -2.97
C ALA A 824 25.53 16.00 -4.38
N THR A 825 25.31 17.28 -4.68
CA THR A 825 25.47 17.82 -6.04
C THR A 825 26.45 18.98 -6.08
N SER A 826 27.02 19.19 -7.26
CA SER A 826 27.90 20.31 -7.57
C SER A 826 27.74 20.70 -9.03
N SER A 827 27.86 21.99 -9.32
CA SER A 827 27.70 22.51 -10.67
C SER A 827 28.90 23.35 -11.11
N SER A 828 29.22 23.26 -12.40
CA SER A 828 30.23 24.05 -13.09
C SER A 828 29.62 24.58 -14.38
N VAL A 829 30.02 25.79 -14.77
CA VAL A 829 29.56 26.41 -16.02
C VAL A 829 30.72 26.55 -17.01
N ALA A 830 30.40 26.58 -18.30
CA ALA A 830 31.33 26.90 -19.37
C ALA A 830 30.66 27.74 -20.45
N ALA A 831 31.46 28.56 -21.15
CA ALA A 831 30.97 29.34 -22.29
C ALA A 831 31.10 28.54 -23.59
N VAL A 832 30.12 28.72 -24.49
CA VAL A 832 30.11 28.15 -25.84
C VAL A 832 29.87 29.27 -26.85
N ALA A 833 30.77 29.43 -27.83
CA ALA A 833 30.60 30.39 -28.92
C ALA A 833 30.23 29.67 -30.23
N VAL A 834 29.01 29.87 -30.71
CA VAL A 834 28.50 29.27 -31.97
C VAL A 834 28.46 30.33 -33.06
N SER A 835 29.27 30.13 -34.08
CA SER A 835 29.34 31.05 -35.23
C SER A 835 28.40 30.61 -36.36
N SER A 836 27.86 31.58 -37.11
CA SER A 836 27.10 31.27 -38.32
C SER A 836 28.03 30.67 -39.38
N VAL A 837 27.60 29.60 -40.06
CA VAL A 837 28.32 29.09 -41.22
C VAL A 837 28.40 30.20 -42.29
N PRO A 838 29.58 30.63 -42.74
CA PRO A 838 29.69 31.55 -43.85
C PRO A 838 29.06 30.87 -45.06
N VAL A 839 27.99 31.46 -45.61
CA VAL A 839 27.40 30.93 -46.85
C VAL A 839 28.44 31.14 -47.94
N ASN A 840 29.19 30.08 -48.24
CA ASN A 840 30.18 30.05 -49.29
C ASN A 840 29.52 30.56 -50.57
N GLY A 841 30.11 31.56 -51.24
CA GLY A 841 29.54 32.20 -52.42
C GLY A 841 29.08 31.17 -53.46
N LEU A 842 28.05 31.48 -54.27
CA LEU A 842 27.60 30.55 -55.31
C LEU A 842 28.79 30.16 -56.19
N VAL A 843 28.93 28.87 -56.51
CA VAL A 843 29.91 28.43 -57.52
C VAL A 843 29.41 28.90 -58.89
N ASN A 844 30.27 29.50 -59.73
CA ASN A 844 29.88 29.92 -61.07
C ASN A 844 29.66 28.70 -61.98
N ALA A 845 28.41 28.24 -62.09
CA ALA A 845 28.05 27.04 -62.85
C ALA A 845 28.35 27.19 -64.35
N CYS A 846 28.35 28.41 -64.87
CA CYS A 846 28.62 28.71 -66.27
C CYS A 846 30.08 28.49 -66.69
N LEU A 847 31.00 28.22 -65.75
CA LEU A 847 32.36 27.79 -66.08
C LEU A 847 32.44 26.31 -66.45
N THR A 848 31.46 25.50 -66.06
CA THR A 848 31.51 24.03 -66.13
C THR A 848 30.29 23.38 -66.76
N GLN A 849 29.17 24.08 -66.87
CA GLN A 849 27.92 23.59 -67.47
C GLN A 849 27.63 24.28 -68.80
N ALA A 850 26.90 23.60 -69.68
CA ALA A 850 26.24 24.27 -70.80
C ALA A 850 25.12 25.17 -70.27
N GLU A 851 24.77 26.21 -71.03
CA GLU A 851 23.65 27.09 -70.69
C GLU A 851 22.31 26.34 -70.81
N GLU A 852 21.45 26.43 -69.80
CA GLU A 852 20.14 25.74 -69.73
C GLU A 852 18.95 26.73 -69.61
N ASP A 853 17.76 26.27 -70.01
CA ASP A 853 16.44 26.92 -69.82
C ASP A 853 15.36 25.83 -69.70
N TYR A 854 14.30 26.10 -68.95
CA TYR A 854 13.12 25.25 -68.82
C TYR A 854 13.41 23.88 -68.16
N ILE A 855 14.26 23.86 -67.13
CA ILE A 855 14.63 22.63 -66.41
C ILE A 855 14.15 22.63 -64.96
N ALA A 856 14.01 21.41 -64.42
CA ALA A 856 13.79 21.20 -63.00
C ALA A 856 15.08 21.45 -62.22
N VAL A 857 15.04 22.32 -61.21
CA VAL A 857 16.18 22.61 -60.33
C VAL A 857 16.05 21.78 -59.06
N GLN A 858 17.12 21.06 -58.71
CA GLN A 858 17.20 20.24 -57.51
C GLN A 858 17.85 21.04 -56.36
N SER A 859 17.53 20.69 -55.11
CA SER A 859 18.13 21.34 -53.94
C SER A 859 19.64 21.33 -54.03
N THR A 860 20.27 22.46 -53.68
CA THR A 860 21.73 22.70 -53.67
C THR A 860 22.44 22.64 -55.02
N THR A 861 21.72 22.41 -56.12
CA THR A 861 22.31 22.36 -57.47
C THR A 861 22.35 23.75 -58.11
N ALA A 862 23.54 24.21 -58.49
CA ALA A 862 23.73 25.45 -59.23
C ALA A 862 23.59 25.18 -60.75
N VAL A 863 22.86 26.05 -61.46
CA VAL A 863 22.56 25.91 -62.88
C VAL A 863 23.04 27.14 -63.64
N CYS A 864 23.67 26.94 -64.80
CA CYS A 864 24.00 28.04 -65.71
C CYS A 864 22.77 28.47 -66.51
N VAL A 865 22.39 29.74 -66.39
CA VAL A 865 21.22 30.30 -67.07
C VAL A 865 21.59 30.80 -68.47
N THR A 866 20.82 30.37 -69.47
CA THR A 866 20.96 30.83 -70.86
C THR A 866 20.87 32.34 -71.01
N ALA A 867 21.70 32.90 -71.88
CA ALA A 867 21.72 34.34 -72.14
C ALA A 867 20.43 34.85 -72.81
N GLY A 868 20.10 36.12 -72.58
CA GLY A 868 18.99 36.82 -73.23
C GLY A 868 17.89 37.26 -72.26
N SER A 869 16.65 37.33 -72.75
CA SER A 869 15.46 37.72 -71.98
C SER A 869 14.99 36.60 -71.03
N ASP A 870 13.77 36.71 -70.50
CA ASP A 870 13.16 35.80 -69.51
C ASP A 870 13.45 34.30 -69.74
N LYS A 871 13.90 33.64 -68.65
CA LYS A 871 14.21 32.20 -68.55
C LYS A 871 13.46 31.56 -67.40
N TYR A 872 13.13 30.29 -67.53
CA TYR A 872 12.14 29.62 -66.68
C TYR A 872 12.69 28.35 -66.03
N PHE A 873 12.43 28.18 -64.74
CA PHE A 873 12.90 27.04 -63.94
C PHE A 873 11.82 26.61 -62.95
N TYR A 874 11.83 25.35 -62.53
CA TYR A 874 10.81 24.86 -61.60
C TYR A 874 11.37 23.83 -60.62
N PHE A 875 10.72 23.64 -59.48
CA PHE A 875 11.08 22.62 -58.50
C PHE A 875 9.84 22.11 -57.77
N TYR A 876 9.94 20.95 -57.13
CA TYR A 876 8.86 20.36 -56.34
C TYR A 876 9.16 20.54 -54.84
N ALA A 877 8.18 21.02 -54.07
CA ALA A 877 8.27 21.13 -52.62
C ALA A 877 7.39 20.06 -51.96
N ASP A 878 7.92 19.41 -50.93
CA ASP A 878 7.19 18.47 -50.07
C ASP A 878 7.75 18.55 -48.65
N GLY A 879 6.94 19.03 -47.70
CA GLY A 879 7.35 19.17 -46.29
C GLY A 879 8.51 20.14 -46.04
N LEU A 880 8.76 21.11 -46.94
CA LEU A 880 9.87 22.07 -46.81
C LEU A 880 9.52 23.22 -45.85
N THR A 881 10.40 23.47 -44.89
CA THR A 881 10.25 24.53 -43.88
C THR A 881 10.69 25.89 -44.43
N GLN A 882 11.74 25.92 -45.26
CA GLN A 882 12.26 27.13 -45.88
C GLN A 882 12.89 26.85 -47.26
N THR A 883 12.84 27.80 -48.18
CA THR A 883 13.53 27.71 -49.47
C THR A 883 14.11 29.05 -49.88
N SER A 884 15.39 29.08 -50.27
CA SER A 884 16.10 30.24 -50.79
C SER A 884 16.44 30.08 -52.27
N ILE A 885 16.05 31.05 -53.10
CA ILE A 885 16.30 31.08 -54.54
C ILE A 885 17.23 32.25 -54.83
N ARG A 886 18.38 31.98 -55.45
CA ARG A 886 19.46 32.96 -55.58
C ARG A 886 20.09 32.98 -56.96
N THR A 887 20.41 34.18 -57.45
CA THR A 887 21.26 34.38 -58.63
C THR A 887 22.57 35.04 -58.23
N GLN A 888 23.68 34.67 -58.89
CA GLN A 888 24.99 35.33 -58.81
C GLN A 888 25.77 35.15 -60.12
N HIS A 889 26.88 35.88 -60.27
CA HIS A 889 27.78 35.86 -61.44
C HIS A 889 27.15 36.40 -62.74
N GLY A 890 27.95 36.40 -63.80
CA GLY A 890 27.53 36.85 -65.12
C GLY A 890 27.56 38.36 -65.29
N SER A 891 26.77 38.86 -66.22
CA SER A 891 26.63 40.28 -66.54
C SER A 891 25.18 40.61 -66.89
N GLY A 892 24.82 41.90 -66.79
CA GLY A 892 23.45 42.36 -67.01
C GLY A 892 22.72 42.71 -65.73
N ASP A 893 21.46 43.11 -65.89
CA ASP A 893 20.52 43.43 -64.80
C ASP A 893 19.44 42.34 -64.77
N VAL A 894 19.39 41.60 -63.67
CA VAL A 894 18.60 40.39 -63.47
C VAL A 894 17.48 40.67 -62.48
N ALA A 895 16.28 40.26 -62.83
CA ALA A 895 15.15 40.22 -61.92
C ALA A 895 14.73 38.76 -61.70
N LEU A 896 14.57 38.35 -60.45
CA LEU A 896 14.13 37.02 -60.09
C LEU A 896 12.65 37.06 -59.67
N TYR A 897 11.81 36.22 -60.26
CA TYR A 897 10.40 36.12 -59.95
C TYR A 897 10.05 34.70 -59.52
N TYR A 898 9.17 34.57 -58.55
CA TYR A 898 8.73 33.30 -57.98
C TYR A 898 7.20 33.22 -57.93
N SER A 899 6.64 32.04 -58.19
CA SER A 899 5.21 31.76 -58.08
C SER A 899 4.93 30.31 -57.64
N HIS A 900 3.93 30.14 -56.78
CA HIS A 900 3.44 28.82 -56.35
C HIS A 900 2.19 28.35 -57.13
N SER A 901 1.73 29.12 -58.12
CA SER A 901 0.47 28.87 -58.85
C SER A 901 0.62 29.00 -60.37
N GLY A 902 1.73 28.49 -60.91
CA GLY A 902 2.07 28.51 -62.34
C GLY A 902 3.22 29.47 -62.67
N TRP A 903 3.60 29.51 -63.96
CA TRP A 903 4.75 30.27 -64.44
C TRP A 903 4.65 31.79 -64.15
N PRO A 904 5.63 32.38 -63.44
CA PRO A 904 5.63 33.80 -63.15
C PRO A 904 5.93 34.65 -64.40
N SER A 905 5.52 35.91 -64.38
CA SER A 905 5.83 36.92 -65.40
C SER A 905 6.08 38.27 -64.73
N SER A 906 6.54 39.26 -65.49
CA SER A 906 6.75 40.63 -64.98
C SER A 906 5.49 41.31 -64.43
N SER A 907 4.30 40.78 -64.74
CA SER A 907 3.00 41.28 -64.26
C SER A 907 2.23 40.30 -63.36
N SER A 908 2.74 39.09 -63.10
CA SER A 908 2.06 38.07 -62.28
C SER A 908 3.06 37.16 -61.59
N TYR A 909 3.23 37.32 -60.28
CA TYR A 909 4.17 36.57 -59.44
C TYR A 909 3.70 36.55 -57.97
N THR A 910 4.21 35.61 -57.17
CA THR A 910 4.05 35.59 -55.70
C THR A 910 5.09 36.49 -55.03
N GLN A 911 6.36 36.38 -55.44
CA GLN A 911 7.44 37.23 -54.94
C GLN A 911 8.40 37.62 -56.07
N VAL A 912 9.10 38.76 -55.90
CA VAL A 912 10.11 39.25 -56.83
C VAL A 912 11.29 39.84 -56.07
N SER A 913 12.50 39.62 -56.58
CA SER A 913 13.72 40.35 -56.23
C SER A 913 14.22 41.02 -57.52
N ASN A 914 14.43 42.33 -57.48
CA ASN A 914 14.86 43.12 -58.63
C ASN A 914 15.80 44.24 -58.18
N THR A 915 16.93 43.86 -57.59
CA THR A 915 18.01 44.79 -57.28
C THR A 915 18.87 45.04 -58.52
N SER A 916 19.57 46.17 -58.57
CA SER A 916 20.42 46.45 -59.72
C SER A 916 21.62 45.51 -59.76
N GLY A 917 21.78 44.76 -60.85
CA GLY A 917 22.90 43.84 -61.07
C GLY A 917 22.44 42.40 -61.28
N ASN A 918 23.29 41.44 -60.93
CA ASN A 918 23.07 40.01 -61.21
C ASN A 918 22.95 39.16 -59.94
N THR A 919 22.76 39.79 -58.79
CA THR A 919 22.71 39.15 -57.48
C THR A 919 21.35 39.35 -56.85
N GLU A 920 20.43 38.42 -57.10
CA GLU A 920 19.07 38.44 -56.56
C GLU A 920 18.88 37.33 -55.53
N THR A 921 17.98 37.53 -54.57
CA THR A 921 17.64 36.52 -53.57
C THR A 921 16.18 36.62 -53.16
N ILE A 922 15.47 35.49 -53.17
CA ILE A 922 14.12 35.32 -52.63
C ILE A 922 14.17 34.22 -51.57
N THR A 923 13.55 34.46 -50.40
CA THR A 923 13.37 33.46 -49.35
C THR A 923 11.88 33.24 -49.10
N VAL A 924 11.46 31.98 -49.09
CA VAL A 924 10.07 31.55 -48.89
C VAL A 924 10.02 30.59 -47.71
N ASN A 925 9.10 30.80 -46.76
CA ASN A 925 8.91 29.94 -45.59
C ASN A 925 7.58 29.18 -45.72
N GLY A 926 7.53 27.93 -45.25
CA GLY A 926 6.33 27.09 -45.21
C GLY A 926 5.71 26.86 -46.59
N LEU A 927 6.47 26.25 -47.51
CA LEU A 927 5.99 26.01 -48.88
C LEU A 927 4.87 24.96 -48.88
N ALA A 928 3.79 25.24 -49.59
CA ALA A 928 2.75 24.25 -49.85
C ALA A 928 3.30 23.10 -50.70
N THR A 929 2.89 21.86 -50.42
CA THR A 929 3.30 20.70 -51.23
C THR A 929 2.83 20.86 -52.68
N GLY A 930 3.76 20.80 -53.64
CA GLY A 930 3.45 20.96 -55.05
C GLY A 930 4.59 21.54 -55.91
N TRP A 931 4.25 21.92 -57.15
CA TRP A 931 5.20 22.51 -58.10
C TRP A 931 5.33 24.02 -57.91
N HIS A 932 6.57 24.49 -57.91
CA HIS A 932 6.96 25.89 -57.76
C HIS A 932 7.74 26.36 -58.99
N TYR A 933 7.53 27.61 -59.37
CA TYR A 933 7.98 28.16 -60.65
C TYR A 933 8.80 29.43 -60.45
N ILE A 934 9.88 29.55 -61.20
CA ILE A 934 10.87 30.61 -61.13
C ILE A 934 11.03 31.19 -62.54
N MET A 935 11.11 32.52 -62.63
CA MET A 935 11.54 33.22 -63.84
C MET A 935 12.74 34.10 -63.52
N VAL A 936 13.81 33.94 -64.29
CA VAL A 936 14.97 34.84 -64.32
C VAL A 936 14.77 35.79 -65.49
N GLY A 937 14.32 37.01 -65.19
CA GLY A 937 14.02 38.06 -66.16
C GLY A 937 15.13 39.10 -66.30
N GLY A 938 14.99 39.97 -67.29
CA GLY A 938 16.00 40.99 -67.62
C GLY A 938 17.03 40.52 -68.64
N ASN A 939 17.87 41.42 -69.15
CA ASN A 939 18.88 41.06 -70.15
C ASN A 939 20.18 40.67 -69.44
N HIS A 940 20.54 39.38 -69.52
CA HIS A 940 21.63 38.80 -68.75
C HIS A 940 22.43 37.76 -69.53
N SER A 941 23.65 37.46 -69.07
CA SER A 941 24.51 36.42 -69.63
C SER A 941 25.44 35.84 -68.57
N GLY A 942 25.58 34.51 -68.55
CA GLY A 942 26.48 33.80 -67.63
C GLY A 942 26.07 33.84 -66.16
N VAL A 943 24.76 33.97 -65.89
CA VAL A 943 24.20 34.01 -64.54
C VAL A 943 24.06 32.60 -64.00
N THR A 944 24.41 32.40 -62.74
CA THR A 944 24.15 31.14 -62.03
C THR A 944 22.90 31.27 -61.17
N LEU A 945 21.97 30.33 -61.29
CA LEU A 945 20.80 30.16 -60.41
C LEU A 945 21.02 29.00 -59.44
N ARG A 946 20.65 29.13 -58.17
CA ARG A 946 20.62 28.05 -57.19
C ARG A 946 19.36 28.12 -56.33
N VAL A 947 18.79 26.96 -56.03
CA VAL A 947 17.67 26.81 -55.09
C VAL A 947 18.13 25.94 -53.93
N ASP A 948 18.04 26.47 -52.72
CA ASP A 948 18.37 25.78 -51.47
C ASP A 948 17.07 25.50 -50.71
N MET A 949 16.75 24.21 -50.59
CA MET A 949 15.53 23.71 -49.96
C MET A 949 15.89 23.14 -48.59
N GLN A 950 15.21 23.58 -47.52
CA GLN A 950 15.41 23.17 -46.13
C GLN A 950 14.16 22.52 -45.54
#